data_AF-L0PFB6-F1
#
_entry.id   AF-L0PFB6-F1
#
_cell.length_a   1.000
_cell.length_b   1.000
_cell.length_c   1.000
_cell.angle_alpha   90.00
_cell.angle_beta   90.00
_cell.angle_gamma   90.00
#
_symmetry.space_group_name_H-M   'P 1'
#
loop_
_entity.id
_entity.type
_entity.pdbx_description
1 polymer ?
#
loop_
_entity_poly.entity_id
_entity_poly.type
_entity_poly.pdbx_seq_one_letter_code
_entity_poly.pdbx_strand_id
1 'polypeptide(L)'
;MTLVESSIDVGPSKENVTLLLSGILQKATEFDELKKSKIILEVNYEQETHSANVRLQSIRNELETSLEENKQLKERSLTYKTTNEKLETEVASLKSNNTDLKEHVYGLESRNRVLENEKRDVIDVLERKTQETLRQEEEYQNLTERYGKLRKEMSIIESENQELKDKEITWKEQTSQQELEILKKNIEWLNKELEEKVEEFSEYRKDKSSQISTLQLELENTIAASTIHEKSANTSKDQLEKVSNKLEETLLKLKEYQDKIVEQEESFRNEMDIQHRLMELLEENSKNSKQRIAELEEQLDQNCTKEGHEALKWMNIAEKEKNRADVAELQLEDLELQVEKLQAELVVLHDQLSNKINKNGEIPLGVGLLSPSTQSANKLKKSGMSLTKLYSEYITTKEQLESEKKHNERIQNNLNDLLSDLENRAPQIREQYQELSRLQVEMADISEMLQQCNELKEKFEYENKTLKIHIKDLEKEKQIYLEQTRDLSRQIQCLLYEMEIQNYRGVIITQEERDAIKKMSESNLDELSDTQLLISERLTLFKDIKTLQEQNQNLLKVTRELGARMEKEELENREKLENLQSVAVTEANKVIEDMKEEIKKLKIKMDSYIRERDMFRRMLVYNGQTDPLDSEDLKQDQSDSISAIKSQNALRELQIQFDEYRNEASINNKTLSQQLRDTTNHNSNLQIQLAKMTSQLELFSERYNMLNENIDILKNERDNVSLRNQQMQETVAKQDLRLFHLSEEVIELKSTINNLKTEATNLKAEKELWKNIETRLINDNENLTIEKNRLNKLLSDLQSILNEKERIETESRRRLTEQNELIEKELQQARRKAIEENEEYKKLVMRKEHEFLEYQSKINNLTTKYSETHENLIIAQTTQQNLQSKVDELSILLKSTEEKLLVYQKDAFKTSEDTSCSKEQELEIEITNLRYKSL
;
A
#
# COMPACT_ATOMS: atom_id res chain seq x y z
N MET A 1 177.29 122.74 -92.74
CA MET A 1 178.03 122.49 -91.49
C MET A 1 178.23 120.98 -91.41
N THR A 2 179.43 120.45 -91.74
CA THR A 2 180.66 120.34 -90.91
C THR A 2 180.65 119.07 -90.03
N LEU A 3 181.76 118.36 -89.73
CA LEU A 3 183.21 118.58 -89.93
C LEU A 3 183.94 117.25 -90.33
N VAL A 4 185.25 117.32 -90.66
CA VAL A 4 186.41 116.48 -90.17
C VAL A 4 186.34 114.92 -90.36
N GLU A 5 187.35 114.11 -90.75
CA GLU A 5 188.81 114.12 -91.09
C GLU A 5 189.26 112.62 -91.23
N SER A 6 190.52 112.19 -91.42
CA SER A 6 191.72 112.62 -92.20
C SER A 6 192.86 111.55 -92.12
N SER A 7 193.92 111.68 -92.95
CA SER A 7 195.33 111.29 -92.64
C SER A 7 195.70 109.77 -92.56
N ILE A 8 196.96 109.26 -92.49
CA ILE A 8 198.37 109.50 -93.01
C ILE A 8 199.19 108.25 -92.58
N ASP A 9 200.23 107.70 -93.23
CA ASP A 9 200.98 107.99 -94.48
C ASP A 9 201.09 106.66 -95.33
N VAL A 10 202.18 106.12 -95.92
CA VAL A 10 203.62 106.43 -96.01
C VAL A 10 204.25 105.96 -97.34
N GLY A 11 205.16 106.77 -97.92
CA GLY A 11 206.30 106.29 -98.72
C GLY A 11 206.20 106.38 -100.27
N PRO A 12 207.33 106.57 -101.01
CA PRO A 12 207.29 107.45 -102.19
C PRO A 12 207.98 106.96 -103.50
N SER A 13 207.54 107.49 -104.66
CA SER A 13 208.36 108.36 -105.54
C SER A 13 207.70 108.68 -106.91
N LYS A 14 207.79 109.96 -107.30
CA LYS A 14 207.59 110.61 -108.62
C LYS A 14 206.38 110.17 -109.49
N GLU A 15 205.37 111.00 -109.73
CA GLU A 15 204.40 111.70 -108.83
C GLU A 15 203.52 112.66 -109.67
N ASN A 16 204.13 113.52 -110.50
CA ASN A 16 203.53 114.83 -110.83
C ASN A 16 202.70 114.94 -112.13
N VAL A 17 202.76 113.99 -113.07
CA VAL A 17 201.99 114.06 -114.33
C VAL A 17 200.68 113.25 -114.24
N THR A 18 200.70 112.20 -113.42
CA THR A 18 199.54 111.45 -112.91
C THR A 18 198.52 112.31 -112.13
N LEU A 19 198.85 113.57 -111.81
CA LEU A 19 198.04 114.46 -110.97
C LEU A 19 197.02 115.35 -111.70
N LEU A 20 197.15 115.58 -113.02
CA LEU A 20 196.30 116.58 -113.70
C LEU A 20 195.12 115.98 -114.49
N LEU A 21 195.35 114.95 -115.30
CA LEU A 21 194.27 114.32 -116.11
C LEU A 21 193.34 113.42 -115.27
N SER A 22 193.86 112.89 -114.16
CA SER A 22 193.07 112.26 -113.10
C SER A 22 192.03 113.22 -112.51
N GLY A 23 192.39 114.49 -112.30
CA GLY A 23 191.47 115.51 -111.78
C GLY A 23 190.28 115.83 -112.69
N ILE A 24 190.47 115.79 -114.02
CA ILE A 24 189.35 115.95 -114.97
C ILE A 24 188.43 114.73 -114.96
N LEU A 25 189.00 113.52 -114.89
CA LEU A 25 188.23 112.28 -114.73
C LEU A 25 187.42 112.28 -113.41
N GLN A 26 188.05 112.64 -112.29
CA GLN A 26 187.38 112.77 -110.99
C GLN A 26 186.22 113.77 -111.04
N LYS A 27 186.42 114.96 -111.62
CA LYS A 27 185.36 115.97 -111.76
C LYS A 27 184.17 115.51 -112.60
N ALA A 28 184.39 114.64 -113.58
CA ALA A 28 183.31 114.04 -114.36
C ALA A 28 182.57 112.95 -113.56
N THR A 29 183.30 112.03 -112.89
CA THR A 29 182.68 110.96 -112.10
C THR A 29 181.90 111.50 -110.90
N GLU A 30 182.42 112.52 -110.21
CA GLU A 30 181.71 113.22 -109.12
C GLU A 30 180.33 113.73 -109.55
N PHE A 31 180.20 114.24 -110.79
CA PHE A 31 178.94 114.81 -111.27
C PHE A 31 177.91 113.72 -111.61
N ASP A 32 178.32 112.61 -112.22
CA ASP A 32 177.43 111.48 -112.49
C ASP A 32 177.03 110.72 -111.21
N GLU A 33 177.89 110.69 -110.19
CA GLU A 33 177.55 110.16 -108.86
C GLU A 33 176.58 111.06 -108.10
N LEU A 34 176.76 112.39 -108.15
CA LEU A 34 175.77 113.36 -107.63
C LEU A 34 174.41 113.25 -108.35
N LYS A 35 174.43 113.02 -109.67
CA LYS A 35 173.20 112.88 -110.46
C LYS A 35 172.46 111.57 -110.14
N LYS A 36 173.18 110.46 -109.94
CA LYS A 36 172.61 109.17 -109.50
C LYS A 36 172.04 109.24 -108.08
N SER A 37 172.80 109.80 -107.14
CA SER A 37 172.37 109.90 -105.73
C SER A 37 171.11 110.77 -105.56
N LYS A 38 170.94 111.85 -106.33
CA LYS A 38 169.67 112.62 -106.35
C LYS A 38 168.48 111.76 -106.76
N ILE A 39 168.59 111.00 -107.86
CA ILE A 39 167.48 110.17 -108.38
C ILE A 39 167.10 109.07 -107.38
N ILE A 40 168.09 108.45 -106.73
CA ILE A 40 167.87 107.44 -105.68
C ILE A 40 167.12 108.05 -104.48
N LEU A 41 167.47 109.28 -104.08
CA LEU A 41 166.80 110.00 -102.99
C LEU A 41 165.34 110.35 -103.32
N GLU A 42 165.05 110.79 -104.55
CA GLU A 42 163.68 111.10 -104.98
C GLU A 42 162.79 109.84 -105.00
N VAL A 43 163.28 108.72 -105.58
CA VAL A 43 162.55 107.44 -105.59
C VAL A 43 162.31 106.90 -104.17
N ASN A 44 163.30 106.97 -103.29
CA ASN A 44 163.14 106.52 -101.90
C ASN A 44 162.07 107.35 -101.16
N TYR A 45 162.00 108.67 -101.40
CA TYR A 45 161.04 109.55 -100.75
C TYR A 45 159.59 109.31 -101.23
N GLU A 46 159.39 109.06 -102.53
CA GLU A 46 158.10 108.62 -103.07
C GLU A 46 157.68 107.25 -102.51
N GLN A 47 158.62 106.32 -102.36
CA GLN A 47 158.34 104.98 -101.85
C GLN A 47 158.01 104.98 -100.34
N GLU A 48 158.71 105.77 -99.52
CA GLU A 48 158.38 105.96 -98.11
C GLU A 48 157.00 106.62 -97.93
N THR A 49 156.74 107.73 -98.64
CA THR A 49 155.47 108.45 -98.54
C THR A 49 154.27 107.64 -99.03
N HIS A 50 154.44 106.80 -100.07
CA HIS A 50 153.40 105.83 -100.46
C HIS A 50 153.17 104.78 -99.36
N SER A 51 154.23 104.21 -98.78
CA SER A 51 154.12 103.20 -97.71
C SER A 51 153.43 103.74 -96.44
N ALA A 52 153.64 105.01 -96.12
CA ALA A 52 153.01 105.68 -94.97
C ALA A 52 151.50 105.89 -95.20
N ASN A 53 151.09 106.27 -96.41
CA ASN A 53 149.68 106.43 -96.76
C ASN A 53 148.91 105.10 -96.71
N VAL A 54 149.50 104.00 -97.20
CA VAL A 54 148.88 102.66 -97.14
C VAL A 54 148.64 102.22 -95.69
N ARG A 55 149.60 102.46 -94.78
CA ARG A 55 149.45 102.17 -93.33
C ARG A 55 148.37 103.03 -92.67
N LEU A 56 148.28 104.32 -93.02
CA LEU A 56 147.20 105.18 -92.53
C LEU A 56 145.82 104.71 -92.99
N GLN A 57 145.72 104.16 -94.20
CA GLN A 57 144.46 103.65 -94.72
C GLN A 57 144.04 102.31 -94.05
N SER A 58 144.97 101.40 -93.75
CA SER A 58 144.62 100.15 -93.03
C SER A 58 144.14 100.42 -91.61
N ILE A 59 144.87 101.25 -90.84
CA ILE A 59 144.50 101.63 -89.46
C ILE A 59 143.12 102.30 -89.41
N ARG A 60 142.77 103.10 -90.43
CA ARG A 60 141.47 103.77 -90.52
C ARG A 60 140.33 102.77 -90.73
N ASN A 61 140.53 101.77 -91.59
CA ASN A 61 139.56 100.70 -91.82
C ASN A 61 139.36 99.84 -90.55
N GLU A 62 140.44 99.49 -89.85
CA GLU A 62 140.41 98.75 -88.57
C GLU A 62 139.66 99.50 -87.46
N LEU A 63 139.80 100.84 -87.43
CA LEU A 63 139.04 101.71 -86.51
C LEU A 63 137.54 101.70 -86.84
N GLU A 64 137.17 101.75 -88.12
CA GLU A 64 135.76 101.72 -88.54
C GLU A 64 135.10 100.36 -88.23
N THR A 65 135.78 99.23 -88.46
CA THR A 65 135.24 97.91 -88.11
C THR A 65 135.04 97.73 -86.60
N SER A 66 136.01 98.15 -85.79
CA SER A 66 135.93 98.01 -84.32
C SER A 66 134.91 98.95 -83.66
N LEU A 67 134.56 100.07 -84.31
CA LEU A 67 133.44 100.92 -83.91
C LEU A 67 132.07 100.27 -84.20
N GLU A 68 131.93 99.55 -85.32
CA GLU A 68 130.66 98.91 -85.70
C GLU A 68 130.35 97.70 -84.82
N GLU A 69 131.35 96.87 -84.50
CA GLU A 69 131.23 95.77 -83.53
C GLU A 69 130.77 96.27 -82.15
N ASN A 70 131.29 97.41 -81.71
CA ASN A 70 130.91 98.04 -80.44
C ASN A 70 129.44 98.49 -80.39
N LYS A 71 128.82 98.80 -81.54
CA LYS A 71 127.37 99.07 -81.60
C LYS A 71 126.57 97.78 -81.43
N GLN A 72 126.89 96.75 -82.21
CA GLN A 72 126.19 95.46 -82.17
C GLN A 72 126.22 94.80 -80.79
N LEU A 73 127.35 94.90 -80.06
CA LEU A 73 127.45 94.40 -78.70
C LEU A 73 126.55 95.15 -77.70
N LYS A 74 126.34 96.46 -77.87
CA LYS A 74 125.44 97.25 -77.02
C LYS A 74 123.96 96.91 -77.28
N GLU A 75 123.57 96.72 -78.54
CA GLU A 75 122.22 96.30 -78.90
C GLU A 75 121.90 94.91 -78.34
N ARG A 76 122.82 93.94 -78.49
CA ARG A 76 122.70 92.62 -77.86
C ARG A 76 122.57 92.73 -76.34
N SER A 77 123.41 93.56 -75.68
CA SER A 77 123.33 93.77 -74.22
C SER A 77 121.98 94.33 -73.76
N LEU A 78 121.36 95.23 -74.53
CA LEU A 78 120.02 95.74 -74.25
C LEU A 78 118.95 94.64 -74.39
N THR A 79 118.97 93.88 -75.49
CA THR A 79 117.97 92.80 -75.69
C THR A 79 117.98 91.78 -74.55
N TYR A 80 119.15 91.30 -74.13
CA TYR A 80 119.28 90.34 -73.03
C TYR A 80 118.72 90.84 -71.69
N LYS A 81 118.85 92.13 -71.36
CA LYS A 81 118.24 92.71 -70.15
C LYS A 81 116.71 92.63 -70.21
N THR A 82 116.12 93.07 -71.32
CA THR A 82 114.65 93.04 -71.50
C THR A 82 114.06 91.63 -71.52
N THR A 83 114.84 90.59 -71.83
CA THR A 83 114.42 89.19 -71.67
C THR A 83 114.56 88.69 -70.24
N ASN A 84 115.57 89.14 -69.48
CA ASN A 84 115.75 88.75 -68.09
C ASN A 84 114.63 89.30 -67.20
N GLU A 85 114.26 90.58 -67.38
CA GLU A 85 113.16 91.24 -66.66
C GLU A 85 111.80 90.54 -66.89
N LYS A 86 111.58 89.99 -68.09
CA LYS A 86 110.37 89.19 -68.40
C LYS A 86 110.40 87.82 -67.72
N LEU A 87 111.53 87.11 -67.78
CA LEU A 87 111.68 85.81 -67.12
C LEU A 87 111.59 85.93 -65.59
N GLU A 88 112.11 87.01 -64.99
CA GLU A 88 111.99 87.28 -63.56
C GLU A 88 110.53 87.54 -63.13
N THR A 89 109.74 88.23 -63.96
CA THR A 89 108.31 88.47 -63.68
C THR A 89 107.44 87.22 -63.90
N GLU A 90 107.75 86.36 -64.88
CA GLU A 90 107.12 85.03 -65.02
C GLU A 90 107.49 84.08 -63.87
N VAL A 91 108.76 84.08 -63.42
CA VAL A 91 109.20 83.29 -62.25
C VAL A 91 108.55 83.80 -60.96
N ALA A 92 108.23 85.10 -60.85
CA ALA A 92 107.49 85.65 -59.71
C ALA A 92 106.02 85.19 -59.70
N SER A 93 105.31 85.25 -60.84
CA SER A 93 103.90 84.82 -60.91
C SER A 93 103.74 83.31 -60.72
N LEU A 94 104.62 82.50 -61.30
CA LEU A 94 104.65 81.05 -61.07
C LEU A 94 104.94 80.67 -59.60
N LYS A 95 105.70 81.49 -58.87
CA LYS A 95 105.90 81.29 -57.42
C LYS A 95 104.63 81.58 -56.62
N SER A 96 103.88 82.64 -56.95
CA SER A 96 102.58 82.93 -56.31
C SER A 96 101.58 81.81 -56.56
N ASN A 97 101.38 81.40 -57.82
CA ASN A 97 100.44 80.31 -58.13
C ASN A 97 100.79 78.99 -57.40
N ASN A 98 102.08 78.77 -57.10
CA ASN A 98 102.57 77.61 -56.36
C ASN A 98 102.40 77.74 -54.83
N THR A 99 102.36 78.95 -54.25
CA THR A 99 101.91 79.13 -52.86
C THR A 99 100.40 78.91 -52.75
N ASP A 100 99.63 79.49 -53.66
CA ASP A 100 98.16 79.47 -53.62
C ASP A 100 97.62 78.03 -53.79
N LEU A 101 98.22 77.26 -54.71
CA LEU A 101 97.92 75.82 -54.86
C LEU A 101 98.28 74.99 -53.62
N LYS A 102 99.36 75.34 -52.89
CA LYS A 102 99.72 74.63 -51.65
C LYS A 102 98.74 74.94 -50.52
N GLU A 103 98.30 76.19 -50.38
CA GLU A 103 97.27 76.54 -49.41
C GLU A 103 95.94 75.84 -49.71
N HIS A 104 95.54 75.73 -50.98
CA HIS A 104 94.40 74.91 -51.38
C HIS A 104 94.56 73.42 -51.06
N VAL A 105 95.75 72.83 -51.31
CA VAL A 105 96.01 71.42 -50.95
C VAL A 105 95.96 71.20 -49.44
N TYR A 106 96.58 72.06 -48.63
CA TYR A 106 96.49 71.96 -47.16
C TYR A 106 95.05 72.16 -46.65
N GLY A 107 94.27 73.04 -47.27
CA GLY A 107 92.85 73.22 -46.96
C GLY A 107 92.01 71.96 -47.26
N LEU A 108 92.28 71.30 -48.40
CA LEU A 108 91.62 70.04 -48.77
C LEU A 108 92.04 68.87 -47.87
N GLU A 109 93.33 68.73 -47.54
CA GLU A 109 93.80 67.72 -46.59
C GLU A 109 93.18 67.91 -45.20
N SER A 110 93.15 69.15 -44.70
CA SER A 110 92.53 69.49 -43.42
C SER A 110 91.04 69.10 -43.41
N ARG A 111 90.30 69.47 -44.47
CA ARG A 111 88.89 69.10 -44.63
C ARG A 111 88.68 67.58 -44.70
N ASN A 112 89.56 66.83 -45.39
CA ASN A 112 89.47 65.37 -45.43
C ASN A 112 89.68 64.74 -44.05
N ARG A 113 90.67 65.21 -43.27
CA ARG A 113 90.90 64.72 -41.89
C ARG A 113 89.72 65.01 -40.97
N VAL A 114 89.04 66.15 -41.13
CA VAL A 114 87.79 66.45 -40.40
C VAL A 114 86.69 65.47 -40.80
N LEU A 115 86.45 65.24 -42.09
CA LEU A 115 85.44 64.29 -42.57
C LEU A 115 85.74 62.83 -42.17
N GLU A 116 87.01 62.43 -42.10
CA GLU A 116 87.42 61.11 -41.60
C GLU A 116 87.15 60.95 -40.10
N ASN A 117 87.35 62.01 -39.30
CA ASN A 117 87.00 62.01 -37.88
C ASN A 117 85.48 62.00 -37.67
N GLU A 118 84.73 62.87 -38.34
CA GLU A 118 83.26 62.90 -38.30
C GLU A 118 82.66 61.53 -38.71
N LYS A 119 83.24 60.86 -39.72
CA LYS A 119 82.85 59.50 -40.11
C LYS A 119 83.13 58.48 -39.02
N ARG A 120 84.26 58.57 -38.31
CA ARG A 120 84.57 57.69 -37.16
C ARG A 120 83.59 57.92 -36.03
N ASP A 121 83.34 59.16 -35.64
CA ASP A 121 82.39 59.52 -34.58
C ASP A 121 80.97 59.03 -34.89
N VAL A 122 80.54 59.12 -36.16
CA VAL A 122 79.26 58.56 -36.61
C VAL A 122 79.23 57.03 -36.55
N ILE A 123 80.32 56.34 -36.89
CA ILE A 123 80.42 54.87 -36.74
C ILE A 123 80.37 54.48 -35.26
N ASP A 124 81.15 55.15 -34.41
CA ASP A 124 81.15 54.97 -32.95
C ASP A 124 79.75 55.16 -32.34
N VAL A 125 79.00 56.17 -32.79
CA VAL A 125 77.61 56.41 -32.35
C VAL A 125 76.67 55.33 -32.89
N LEU A 126 76.83 54.87 -34.13
CA LEU A 126 76.04 53.77 -34.69
C LEU A 126 76.29 52.44 -33.96
N GLU A 127 77.55 52.09 -33.66
CA GLU A 127 77.90 50.88 -32.91
C GLU A 127 77.35 50.91 -31.48
N ARG A 128 77.42 52.06 -30.80
CA ARG A 128 76.77 52.22 -29.49
C ARG A 128 75.25 52.06 -29.60
N LYS A 129 74.63 52.60 -30.65
CA LYS A 129 73.17 52.47 -30.86
C LYS A 129 72.74 51.07 -31.25
N THR A 130 73.51 50.30 -32.03
CA THR A 130 73.19 48.89 -32.31
C THR A 130 73.39 48.01 -31.07
N GLN A 131 74.37 48.30 -30.22
CA GLN A 131 74.51 47.62 -28.92
C GLN A 131 73.37 47.96 -27.95
N GLU A 132 72.87 49.21 -27.96
CA GLU A 132 71.66 49.59 -27.21
C GLU A 132 70.40 48.88 -27.73
N THR A 133 70.18 48.82 -29.04
CA THR A 133 69.00 48.11 -29.60
C THR A 133 69.06 46.61 -29.37
N LEU A 134 70.23 45.98 -29.52
CA LEU A 134 70.40 44.55 -29.22
C LEU A 134 70.11 44.24 -27.74
N ARG A 135 70.57 45.10 -26.81
CA ARG A 135 70.22 44.96 -25.38
C ARG A 135 68.73 45.15 -25.12
N GLN A 136 68.07 46.10 -25.80
CA GLN A 136 66.63 46.27 -25.69
C GLN A 136 65.88 45.05 -26.26
N GLU A 137 66.33 44.48 -27.38
CA GLU A 137 65.78 43.24 -27.94
C GLU A 137 65.97 42.04 -26.99
N GLU A 138 67.14 41.89 -26.36
CA GLU A 138 67.39 40.89 -25.31
C GLU A 138 66.46 41.10 -24.10
N GLU A 139 66.29 42.34 -23.63
CA GLU A 139 65.37 42.67 -22.53
C GLU A 139 63.91 42.41 -22.90
N TYR A 140 63.47 42.77 -24.12
CA TYR A 140 62.12 42.46 -24.62
C TYR A 140 61.88 40.96 -24.78
N GLN A 141 62.87 40.18 -25.24
CA GLN A 141 62.78 38.72 -25.31
C GLN A 141 62.69 38.10 -23.92
N ASN A 142 63.57 38.49 -23.00
CA ASN A 142 63.51 38.06 -21.59
C ASN A 142 62.19 38.41 -20.91
N LEU A 143 61.65 39.60 -21.17
CA LEU A 143 60.37 40.06 -20.65
C LEU A 143 59.19 39.29 -21.26
N THR A 144 59.24 39.01 -22.57
CA THR A 144 58.24 38.17 -23.27
C THR A 144 58.26 36.73 -22.77
N GLU A 145 59.44 36.16 -22.53
CA GLU A 145 59.57 34.84 -21.88
C GLU A 145 58.99 34.84 -20.46
N ARG A 146 59.26 35.87 -19.66
CA ARG A 146 58.71 35.99 -18.31
C ARG A 146 57.18 36.13 -18.33
N TYR A 147 56.62 36.95 -19.22
CA TYR A 147 55.17 37.01 -19.43
C TYR A 147 54.59 35.68 -19.94
N GLY A 148 55.32 34.94 -20.78
CA GLY A 148 54.94 33.61 -21.23
C GLY A 148 54.93 32.56 -20.11
N LYS A 149 55.89 32.63 -19.18
CA LYS A 149 55.97 31.79 -17.97
C LYS A 149 54.85 32.15 -16.99
N LEU A 150 54.69 33.43 -16.65
CA LEU A 150 53.57 33.91 -15.81
C LEU A 150 52.20 33.59 -16.40
N ARG A 151 51.99 33.68 -17.72
CA ARG A 151 50.71 33.28 -18.35
C ARG A 151 50.45 31.77 -18.26
N LYS A 152 51.49 30.93 -18.31
CA LYS A 152 51.35 29.48 -18.09
C LYS A 152 51.05 29.17 -16.63
N GLU A 153 51.80 29.76 -15.71
CA GLU A 153 51.57 29.64 -14.26
C GLU A 153 50.16 30.11 -13.88
N MET A 154 49.72 31.26 -14.39
CA MET A 154 48.37 31.78 -14.19
C MET A 154 47.30 30.87 -14.79
N SER A 155 47.50 30.34 -16.00
CA SER A 155 46.57 29.37 -16.61
C SER A 155 46.50 28.05 -15.84
N ILE A 156 47.60 27.59 -15.24
CA ILE A 156 47.63 26.41 -14.38
C ILE A 156 46.85 26.70 -13.10
N ILE A 157 47.16 27.80 -12.40
CA ILE A 157 46.47 28.22 -11.17
C ILE A 157 44.97 28.47 -11.43
N GLU A 158 44.59 29.01 -12.59
CA GLU A 158 43.19 29.16 -13.00
C GLU A 158 42.50 27.80 -13.21
N SER A 159 43.16 26.83 -13.85
CA SER A 159 42.63 25.47 -14.01
C SER A 159 42.54 24.71 -12.67
N GLU A 160 43.53 24.83 -11.79
CA GLU A 160 43.49 24.26 -10.43
C GLU A 160 42.37 24.91 -9.59
N ASN A 161 42.15 26.22 -9.73
CA ASN A 161 41.03 26.91 -9.08
C ASN A 161 39.65 26.51 -9.65
N GLN A 162 39.56 26.17 -10.94
CA GLN A 162 38.33 25.62 -11.53
C GLN A 162 38.10 24.21 -10.98
N GLU A 163 39.10 23.32 -11.07
CA GLU A 163 39.00 21.97 -10.50
C GLU A 163 38.66 21.96 -9.00
N LEU A 164 39.24 22.87 -8.20
CA LEU A 164 38.92 22.96 -6.77
C LEU A 164 37.50 23.48 -6.52
N LYS A 165 36.99 24.41 -7.33
CA LYS A 165 35.59 24.87 -7.25
C LYS A 165 34.63 23.79 -7.69
N ASP A 166 34.94 23.03 -8.74
CA ASP A 166 34.10 21.92 -9.20
C ASP A 166 34.08 20.78 -8.15
N LYS A 167 35.21 20.52 -7.49
CA LYS A 167 35.29 19.61 -6.33
C LYS A 167 34.51 20.14 -5.12
N GLU A 168 34.54 21.45 -4.85
CA GLU A 168 33.74 22.07 -3.77
C GLU A 168 32.24 22.05 -4.07
N ILE A 169 31.83 22.31 -5.32
CA ILE A 169 30.43 22.26 -5.78
C ILE A 169 29.91 20.83 -5.71
N THR A 170 30.65 19.85 -6.25
CA THR A 170 30.25 18.43 -6.22
C THR A 170 30.23 17.86 -4.79
N TRP A 171 31.15 18.28 -3.90
CA TRP A 171 31.04 17.94 -2.47
C TRP A 171 29.79 18.53 -1.83
N LYS A 172 29.50 19.82 -2.05
CA LYS A 172 28.29 20.48 -1.51
C LYS A 172 27.02 19.82 -2.03
N GLU A 173 26.98 19.54 -3.33
CA GLU A 173 25.87 18.83 -3.96
C GLU A 173 25.68 17.44 -3.34
N GLN A 174 26.75 16.65 -3.18
CA GLN A 174 26.68 15.33 -2.53
C GLN A 174 26.22 15.44 -1.06
N THR A 175 26.70 16.42 -0.29
CA THR A 175 26.22 16.62 1.09
C THR A 175 24.76 17.01 1.13
N SER A 176 24.30 17.94 0.27
CA SER A 176 22.89 18.32 0.23
C SER A 176 21.98 17.23 -0.33
N GLN A 177 22.46 16.39 -1.25
CA GLN A 177 21.75 15.18 -1.68
C GLN A 177 21.60 14.17 -0.53
N GLN A 178 22.66 13.95 0.26
CA GLN A 178 22.62 13.08 1.45
C GLN A 178 21.70 13.65 2.55
N GLU A 179 21.75 14.96 2.81
CA GLU A 179 20.83 15.65 3.73
C GLU A 179 19.38 15.53 3.25
N LEU A 180 19.11 15.73 1.97
CA LEU A 180 17.77 15.56 1.38
C LEU A 180 17.30 14.09 1.43
N GLU A 181 18.19 13.11 1.26
CA GLU A 181 17.85 11.70 1.43
C GLU A 181 17.52 11.36 2.90
N ILE A 182 18.32 11.84 3.85
CA ILE A 182 18.09 11.62 5.29
C ILE A 182 16.78 12.31 5.72
N LEU A 183 16.52 13.53 5.25
CA LEU A 183 15.26 14.23 5.51
C LEU A 183 14.06 13.50 4.88
N LYS A 184 14.17 12.99 3.65
CA LYS A 184 13.13 12.15 3.03
C LYS A 184 12.87 10.88 3.84
N LYS A 185 13.91 10.12 4.18
CA LYS A 185 13.80 8.89 5.00
C LYS A 185 13.19 9.16 6.38
N ASN A 186 13.51 10.31 7.00
CA ASN A 186 12.89 10.74 8.24
C ASN A 186 11.41 11.14 8.07
N ILE A 187 11.04 11.80 6.97
CA ILE A 187 9.64 12.13 6.65
C ILE A 187 8.84 10.86 6.33
N GLU A 188 9.40 9.95 5.55
CA GLU A 188 8.80 8.63 5.23
C GLU A 188 8.59 7.81 6.51
N TRP A 189 9.56 7.79 7.43
CA TRP A 189 9.45 7.11 8.71
C TRP A 189 8.41 7.77 9.65
N LEU A 190 8.43 9.10 9.78
CA LEU A 190 7.45 9.85 10.58
C LEU A 190 6.03 9.73 10.02
N ASN A 191 5.86 9.75 8.70
CA ASN A 191 4.57 9.51 8.06
C ASN A 191 4.08 8.08 8.33
N LYS A 192 4.96 7.08 8.23
CA LYS A 192 4.61 5.69 8.50
C LYS A 192 4.25 5.45 9.97
N GLU A 193 4.98 6.04 10.93
CA GLU A 193 4.61 5.97 12.35
C GLU A 193 3.30 6.73 12.63
N LEU A 194 3.05 7.85 11.96
CA LEU A 194 1.78 8.57 12.04
C LEU A 194 0.62 7.74 11.46
N GLU A 195 0.82 7.09 10.31
CA GLU A 195 -0.16 6.18 9.68
C GLU A 195 -0.46 4.99 10.60
N GLU A 196 0.56 4.26 11.07
CA GLU A 196 0.41 3.15 12.03
C GLU A 196 -0.33 3.59 13.30
N LYS A 197 -0.03 4.78 13.85
CA LYS A 197 -0.73 5.31 15.03
C LYS A 197 -2.16 5.76 14.71
N VAL A 198 -2.42 6.30 13.52
CA VAL A 198 -3.79 6.63 13.07
C VAL A 198 -4.62 5.38 12.85
N GLU A 199 -4.02 4.30 12.30
CA GLU A 199 -4.64 2.99 12.15
C GLU A 199 -4.94 2.36 13.52
N GLU A 200 -3.95 2.26 14.43
CA GLU A 200 -4.15 1.83 15.83
C GLU A 200 -5.28 2.60 16.53
N PHE A 201 -5.28 3.94 16.42
CA PHE A 201 -6.36 4.76 16.98
C PHE A 201 -7.69 4.59 16.24
N SER A 202 -7.71 4.14 14.99
CA SER A 202 -8.94 3.81 14.25
C SER A 202 -9.50 2.47 14.68
N GLU A 203 -8.66 1.45 14.85
CA GLU A 203 -9.03 0.11 15.33
C GLU A 203 -9.48 0.18 16.77
N TYR A 204 -8.72 0.84 17.65
CA TYR A 204 -9.14 1.06 19.04
C TYR A 204 -10.48 1.81 19.14
N ARG A 205 -10.76 2.76 18.24
CA ARG A 205 -12.08 3.41 18.17
C ARG A 205 -13.17 2.49 17.66
N LYS A 206 -12.92 1.65 16.64
CA LYS A 206 -13.87 0.64 16.14
C LYS A 206 -14.19 -0.39 17.24
N ASP A 207 -13.17 -0.92 17.91
CA ASP A 207 -13.29 -1.89 19.01
C ASP A 207 -14.01 -1.31 20.23
N LYS A 208 -13.71 -0.07 20.61
CA LYS A 208 -14.44 0.57 21.71
C LYS A 208 -15.86 0.96 21.31
N SER A 209 -16.10 1.36 20.07
CA SER A 209 -17.45 1.64 19.56
C SER A 209 -18.29 0.36 19.46
N SER A 210 -17.71 -0.77 19.03
CA SER A 210 -18.40 -2.07 18.99
C SER A 210 -18.67 -2.60 20.39
N GLN A 211 -17.70 -2.56 21.31
CA GLN A 211 -17.89 -2.91 22.73
C GLN A 211 -18.94 -2.03 23.41
N ILE A 212 -18.98 -0.72 23.13
CA ILE A 212 -20.04 0.16 23.62
C ILE A 212 -21.39 -0.23 23.01
N SER A 213 -21.46 -0.56 21.72
CA SER A 213 -22.70 -0.96 21.04
C SER A 213 -23.23 -2.31 21.55
N THR A 214 -22.36 -3.28 21.86
CA THR A 214 -22.79 -4.56 22.45
C THR A 214 -23.24 -4.38 23.89
N LEU A 215 -22.51 -3.62 24.71
CA LEU A 215 -22.92 -3.31 26.09
C LEU A 215 -24.21 -2.48 26.14
N GLN A 216 -24.43 -1.57 25.17
CA GLN A 216 -25.70 -0.85 25.02
C GLN A 216 -26.84 -1.80 24.63
N LEU A 217 -26.63 -2.73 23.71
CA LEU A 217 -27.64 -3.75 23.36
C LEU A 217 -27.94 -4.69 24.53
N GLU A 218 -26.93 -5.12 25.29
CA GLU A 218 -27.11 -5.93 26.50
C GLU A 218 -27.87 -5.17 27.59
N LEU A 219 -27.59 -3.88 27.76
CA LEU A 219 -28.29 -3.00 28.71
C LEU A 219 -29.73 -2.69 28.26
N GLU A 220 -29.98 -2.44 26.97
CA GLU A 220 -31.33 -2.32 26.41
C GLU A 220 -32.12 -3.63 26.56
N ASN A 221 -31.51 -4.78 26.25
CA ASN A 221 -32.14 -6.10 26.36
C ASN A 221 -32.47 -6.46 27.83
N THR A 222 -31.58 -6.17 28.78
CA THR A 222 -31.83 -6.43 30.20
C THR A 222 -32.86 -5.48 30.80
N ILE A 223 -32.90 -4.21 30.38
CA ILE A 223 -34.00 -3.29 30.73
C ILE A 223 -35.33 -3.77 30.12
N ALA A 224 -35.33 -4.17 28.85
CA ALA A 224 -36.53 -4.70 28.19
C ALA A 224 -37.05 -5.95 28.90
N ALA A 225 -36.19 -6.94 29.19
CA ALA A 225 -36.54 -8.13 29.96
C ALA A 225 -37.06 -7.76 31.37
N SER A 226 -36.38 -6.85 32.08
CA SER A 226 -36.82 -6.38 33.40
C SER A 226 -38.23 -5.78 33.35
N THR A 227 -38.52 -4.87 32.41
CA THR A 227 -39.86 -4.28 32.27
C THR A 227 -40.93 -5.27 31.80
N ILE A 228 -40.56 -6.35 31.11
CA ILE A 228 -41.47 -7.46 30.77
C ILE A 228 -41.78 -8.30 32.01
N HIS A 229 -40.77 -8.65 32.80
CA HIS A 229 -40.96 -9.37 34.06
C HIS A 229 -41.74 -8.55 35.09
N GLU A 230 -41.48 -7.25 35.21
CA GLU A 230 -42.22 -6.33 36.09
C GLU A 230 -43.70 -6.21 35.66
N LYS A 231 -43.98 -6.04 34.37
CA LYS A 231 -45.36 -6.08 33.85
C LYS A 231 -46.03 -7.43 34.12
N SER A 232 -45.33 -8.53 33.87
CA SER A 232 -45.86 -9.88 34.12
C SER A 232 -46.19 -10.09 35.61
N ALA A 233 -45.26 -9.74 36.50
CA ALA A 233 -45.45 -9.82 37.96
C ALA A 233 -46.64 -8.97 38.43
N ASN A 234 -46.79 -7.75 37.91
CA ASN A 234 -47.95 -6.90 38.20
C ASN A 234 -49.25 -7.53 37.67
N THR A 235 -49.30 -8.06 36.44
CA THR A 235 -50.51 -8.74 35.94
C THR A 235 -50.87 -10.00 36.73
N SER A 236 -49.89 -10.78 37.19
CA SER A 236 -50.12 -11.93 38.07
C SER A 236 -50.62 -11.50 39.46
N LYS A 237 -50.12 -10.38 39.98
CA LYS A 237 -50.59 -9.79 41.24
C LYS A 237 -52.03 -9.29 41.13
N ASP A 238 -52.37 -8.56 40.07
CA ASP A 238 -53.74 -8.12 39.77
C ASP A 238 -54.71 -9.31 39.64
N GLN A 239 -54.26 -10.43 39.06
CA GLN A 239 -55.04 -11.66 38.97
C GLN A 239 -55.23 -12.31 40.34
N LEU A 240 -54.18 -12.42 41.16
CA LEU A 240 -54.27 -12.93 42.53
C LEU A 240 -55.19 -12.08 43.42
N GLU A 241 -55.12 -10.76 43.31
CA GLU A 241 -55.99 -9.84 44.06
C GLU A 241 -57.45 -9.96 43.62
N LYS A 242 -57.72 -10.07 42.30
CA LYS A 242 -59.07 -10.38 41.78
C LYS A 242 -59.59 -11.74 42.24
N VAL A 243 -58.74 -12.77 42.31
CA VAL A 243 -59.12 -14.10 42.81
C VAL A 243 -59.36 -14.07 44.32
N SER A 244 -58.55 -13.34 45.10
CA SER A 244 -58.77 -13.14 46.54
C SER A 244 -60.12 -12.46 46.79
N ASN A 245 -60.41 -11.37 46.08
CA ASN A 245 -61.67 -10.64 46.23
C ASN A 245 -62.88 -11.50 45.81
N LYS A 246 -62.79 -12.26 44.71
CA LYS A 246 -63.84 -13.24 44.32
C LYS A 246 -64.00 -14.33 45.39
N LEU A 247 -62.92 -14.79 46.03
CA LEU A 247 -62.95 -15.80 47.09
C LEU A 247 -63.60 -15.23 48.37
N GLU A 248 -63.23 -14.03 48.81
CA GLU A 248 -63.84 -13.31 49.92
C GLU A 248 -65.34 -13.06 49.69
N GLU A 249 -65.74 -12.62 48.48
CA GLU A 249 -67.14 -12.54 48.09
C GLU A 249 -67.87 -13.88 48.22
N THR A 250 -67.27 -14.99 47.78
CA THR A 250 -67.91 -16.32 47.93
C THR A 250 -67.99 -16.76 49.38
N LEU A 251 -67.00 -16.46 50.22
CA LEU A 251 -67.04 -16.75 51.67
C LEU A 251 -68.11 -15.92 52.39
N LEU A 252 -68.27 -14.64 52.04
CA LEU A 252 -69.34 -13.78 52.57
C LEU A 252 -70.72 -14.29 52.14
N LYS A 253 -70.91 -14.65 50.86
CA LYS A 253 -72.16 -15.25 50.36
C LYS A 253 -72.46 -16.60 51.03
N LEU A 254 -71.45 -17.46 51.21
CA LEU A 254 -71.60 -18.75 51.87
C LEU A 254 -71.96 -18.55 53.36
N LYS A 255 -71.32 -17.61 54.06
CA LYS A 255 -71.70 -17.22 55.42
C LYS A 255 -73.15 -16.71 55.46
N GLU A 256 -73.55 -15.80 54.55
CA GLU A 256 -74.92 -15.32 54.46
C GLU A 256 -75.94 -16.46 54.24
N TYR A 257 -75.65 -17.44 53.39
CA TYR A 257 -76.52 -18.60 53.20
C TYR A 257 -76.57 -19.47 54.46
N GLN A 258 -75.44 -19.64 55.16
CA GLN A 258 -75.40 -20.44 56.39
C GLN A 258 -76.09 -19.73 57.56
N ASP A 259 -75.95 -18.42 57.70
CA ASP A 259 -76.70 -17.59 58.65
C ASP A 259 -78.21 -17.69 58.36
N LYS A 260 -78.63 -17.59 57.08
CA LYS A 260 -80.05 -17.78 56.66
C LYS A 260 -80.58 -19.19 56.91
N ILE A 261 -79.73 -20.22 56.82
CA ILE A 261 -80.09 -21.60 57.19
C ILE A 261 -80.27 -21.73 58.71
N VAL A 262 -79.40 -21.09 59.51
CA VAL A 262 -79.55 -21.05 60.97
C VAL A 262 -80.81 -20.30 61.38
N GLU A 263 -81.11 -19.14 60.79
CA GLU A 263 -82.39 -18.42 61.01
C GLU A 263 -83.59 -19.30 60.67
N GLN A 264 -83.52 -20.08 59.57
CA GLN A 264 -84.57 -21.04 59.22
C GLN A 264 -84.68 -22.19 60.21
N GLU A 265 -83.58 -22.83 60.62
CA GLU A 265 -83.58 -23.87 61.65
C GLU A 265 -84.09 -23.37 63.00
N GLU A 266 -83.74 -22.16 63.42
CA GLU A 266 -84.28 -21.54 64.63
C GLU A 266 -85.77 -21.25 64.48
N SER A 267 -86.23 -20.75 63.32
CA SER A 267 -87.67 -20.56 63.06
C SER A 267 -88.44 -21.88 63.12
N PHE A 268 -87.93 -22.96 62.51
CA PHE A 268 -88.54 -24.28 62.58
C PHE A 268 -88.50 -24.89 63.99
N ARG A 269 -87.44 -24.68 64.78
CA ARG A 269 -87.42 -25.08 66.20
C ARG A 269 -88.50 -24.35 66.99
N ASN A 270 -88.61 -23.03 66.82
CA ASN A 270 -89.65 -22.24 67.48
C ASN A 270 -91.07 -22.69 67.06
N GLU A 271 -91.30 -22.99 65.77
CA GLU A 271 -92.58 -23.55 65.30
C GLU A 271 -92.86 -24.93 65.89
N MET A 272 -91.85 -25.81 65.98
CA MET A 272 -91.99 -27.14 66.58
C MET A 272 -92.25 -27.07 68.08
N ASP A 273 -91.59 -26.18 68.82
CA ASP A 273 -91.83 -25.95 70.25
C ASP A 273 -93.25 -25.38 70.49
N ILE A 274 -93.73 -24.49 69.61
CA ILE A 274 -95.11 -23.97 69.65
C ILE A 274 -96.12 -25.08 69.34
N GLN A 275 -95.85 -25.92 68.33
CA GLN A 275 -96.71 -27.07 68.00
C GLN A 275 -96.72 -28.13 69.10
N HIS A 276 -95.57 -28.40 69.72
CA HIS A 276 -95.46 -29.33 70.85
C HIS A 276 -96.25 -28.83 72.06
N ARG A 277 -96.10 -27.55 72.42
CA ARG A 277 -96.87 -26.92 73.50
C ARG A 277 -98.38 -26.86 73.21
N LEU A 278 -98.78 -26.69 71.95
CA LEU A 278 -100.18 -26.81 71.54
C LEU A 278 -100.68 -28.26 71.68
N MET A 279 -99.86 -29.24 71.33
CA MET A 279 -100.16 -30.66 71.50
C MET A 279 -100.29 -31.05 72.98
N GLU A 280 -99.40 -30.57 73.85
CA GLU A 280 -99.51 -30.72 75.31
C GLU A 280 -100.83 -30.15 75.83
N LEU A 281 -101.19 -28.91 75.46
CA LEU A 281 -102.46 -28.28 75.86
C LEU A 281 -103.69 -29.04 75.34
N LEU A 282 -103.62 -29.62 74.13
CA LEU A 282 -104.68 -30.47 73.59
C LEU A 282 -104.75 -31.83 74.31
N GLU A 283 -103.61 -32.39 74.73
CA GLU A 283 -103.58 -33.63 75.50
C GLU A 283 -104.06 -33.41 76.94
N GLU A 284 -103.70 -32.30 77.59
CA GLU A 284 -104.26 -31.87 78.88
C GLU A 284 -105.78 -31.63 78.77
N ASN A 285 -106.25 -30.93 77.74
CA ASN A 285 -107.67 -30.74 77.51
C ASN A 285 -108.40 -32.08 77.24
N SER A 286 -107.77 -33.02 76.54
CA SER A 286 -108.30 -34.38 76.34
C SER A 286 -108.34 -35.16 77.66
N LYS A 287 -107.29 -35.08 78.49
CA LYS A 287 -107.22 -35.69 79.83
C LYS A 287 -108.31 -35.13 80.75
N ASN A 288 -108.45 -33.81 80.81
CA ASN A 288 -109.47 -33.12 81.59
C ASN A 288 -110.90 -33.47 81.10
N SER A 289 -111.10 -33.57 79.78
CA SER A 289 -112.38 -34.01 79.21
C SER A 289 -112.70 -35.47 79.56
N LYS A 290 -111.70 -36.37 79.51
CA LYS A 290 -111.85 -37.78 79.93
C LYS A 290 -112.11 -37.92 81.42
N GLN A 291 -111.41 -37.16 82.27
CA GLN A 291 -111.69 -37.08 83.70
C GLN A 291 -113.12 -36.59 83.96
N ARG A 292 -113.57 -35.55 83.24
CA ARG A 292 -114.92 -35.03 83.38
C ARG A 292 -116.01 -36.01 82.91
N ILE A 293 -115.72 -36.84 81.90
CA ILE A 293 -116.60 -37.95 81.50
C ILE A 293 -116.66 -39.00 82.62
N ALA A 294 -115.52 -39.43 83.16
CA ALA A 294 -115.48 -40.39 84.27
C ALA A 294 -116.19 -39.87 85.55
N GLU A 295 -116.08 -38.58 85.87
CA GLU A 295 -116.85 -37.96 86.96
C GLU A 295 -118.37 -38.00 86.74
N LEU A 296 -118.82 -37.91 85.48
CA LEU A 296 -120.24 -37.97 85.11
C LEU A 296 -120.76 -39.40 85.05
N GLU A 297 -119.92 -40.35 84.62
CA GLU A 297 -120.17 -41.80 84.68
C GLU A 297 -120.28 -42.27 86.14
N GLU A 298 -119.37 -41.86 87.03
CA GLU A 298 -119.48 -42.17 88.46
C GLU A 298 -120.75 -41.56 89.09
N GLN A 299 -121.13 -40.34 88.69
CA GLN A 299 -122.38 -39.72 89.14
C GLN A 299 -123.63 -40.46 88.61
N LEU A 300 -123.58 -41.04 87.41
CA LEU A 300 -124.62 -41.90 86.87
C LEU A 300 -124.72 -43.22 87.66
N ASP A 301 -123.61 -43.93 87.86
CA ASP A 301 -123.57 -45.16 88.66
C ASP A 301 -124.02 -44.93 90.10
N GLN A 302 -123.60 -43.83 90.72
CA GLN A 302 -124.08 -43.41 92.04
C GLN A 302 -125.57 -43.09 92.05
N ASN A 303 -126.22 -42.77 90.92
CA ASN A 303 -127.67 -42.53 90.87
C ASN A 303 -128.44 -43.82 90.56
N CYS A 304 -128.00 -44.63 89.60
CA CYS A 304 -128.59 -45.94 89.31
C CYS A 304 -128.50 -46.89 90.52
N THR A 305 -127.46 -46.80 91.35
CA THR A 305 -127.37 -47.54 92.63
C THR A 305 -128.35 -47.01 93.69
N LYS A 306 -128.60 -45.69 93.76
CA LYS A 306 -129.66 -45.13 94.64
C LYS A 306 -131.04 -45.61 94.20
N GLU A 307 -131.36 -45.52 92.90
CA GLU A 307 -132.60 -45.99 92.30
C GLU A 307 -132.78 -47.51 92.53
N GLY A 308 -131.71 -48.30 92.33
CA GLY A 308 -131.69 -49.73 92.65
C GLY A 308 -131.94 -50.02 94.14
N HIS A 309 -131.36 -49.23 95.05
CA HIS A 309 -131.65 -49.34 96.49
C HIS A 309 -133.08 -48.93 96.84
N GLU A 310 -133.72 -48.04 96.10
CA GLU A 310 -135.14 -47.70 96.29
C GLU A 310 -136.06 -48.79 95.71
N ALA A 311 -135.76 -49.33 94.53
CA ALA A 311 -136.43 -50.50 93.98
C ALA A 311 -136.34 -51.70 94.94
N LEU A 312 -135.18 -51.95 95.55
CA LEU A 312 -135.00 -53.01 96.56
C LEU A 312 -135.80 -52.75 97.86
N LYS A 313 -135.98 -51.49 98.29
CA LYS A 313 -136.88 -51.15 99.40
C LYS A 313 -138.33 -51.47 99.04
N TRP A 314 -138.80 -51.06 97.87
CA TRP A 314 -140.15 -51.36 97.40
C TRP A 314 -140.40 -52.86 97.23
N MET A 315 -139.43 -53.61 96.70
CA MET A 315 -139.48 -55.08 96.62
C MET A 315 -139.57 -55.72 98.02
N ASN A 316 -138.76 -55.27 98.98
CA ASN A 316 -138.83 -55.73 100.38
C ASN A 316 -140.16 -55.38 101.08
N ILE A 317 -140.84 -54.31 100.67
CA ILE A 317 -142.17 -53.96 101.17
C ILE A 317 -143.22 -54.88 100.54
N ALA A 318 -143.18 -55.08 99.22
CA ALA A 318 -144.09 -55.98 98.50
C ALA A 318 -143.95 -57.44 98.97
N GLU A 319 -142.73 -57.91 99.25
CA GLU A 319 -142.47 -59.24 99.79
C GLU A 319 -142.97 -59.39 101.24
N LYS A 320 -142.94 -58.33 102.06
CA LYS A 320 -143.55 -58.32 103.40
C LYS A 320 -145.07 -58.29 103.36
N GLU A 321 -145.67 -57.60 102.40
CA GLU A 321 -147.11 -57.64 102.17
C GLU A 321 -147.55 -59.01 101.62
N LYS A 322 -146.78 -59.62 100.71
CA LYS A 322 -147.02 -61.00 100.27
C LYS A 322 -146.93 -61.99 101.43
N ASN A 323 -145.85 -61.95 102.21
CA ASN A 323 -145.68 -62.84 103.37
C ASN A 323 -146.75 -62.60 104.46
N ARG A 324 -147.39 -61.42 104.50
CA ARG A 324 -148.59 -61.18 105.31
C ARG A 324 -149.84 -61.83 104.73
N ALA A 325 -150.03 -61.78 103.41
CA ALA A 325 -151.12 -62.48 102.73
C ALA A 325 -151.00 -64.01 102.89
N ASP A 326 -149.82 -64.57 102.59
CA ASP A 326 -149.53 -66.01 102.75
C ASP A 326 -149.81 -66.50 104.20
N VAL A 327 -149.45 -65.69 105.20
CA VAL A 327 -149.74 -65.99 106.63
C VAL A 327 -151.21 -65.81 106.97
N ALA A 328 -151.92 -64.87 106.36
CA ALA A 328 -153.36 -64.66 106.55
C ALA A 328 -154.21 -65.77 105.90
N GLU A 329 -153.76 -66.33 104.76
CA GLU A 329 -154.40 -67.48 104.11
C GLU A 329 -154.24 -68.75 104.95
N LEU A 330 -153.03 -69.02 105.46
CA LEU A 330 -152.80 -70.12 106.41
C LEU A 330 -153.62 -69.94 107.71
N GLN A 331 -153.76 -68.71 108.21
CA GLN A 331 -154.60 -68.42 109.38
C GLN A 331 -156.09 -68.59 109.09
N LEU A 332 -156.56 -68.35 107.86
CA LEU A 332 -157.93 -68.65 107.45
C LEU A 332 -158.19 -70.15 107.42
N GLU A 333 -157.29 -70.95 106.85
CA GLU A 333 -157.42 -72.42 106.77
C GLU A 333 -157.41 -73.07 108.18
N ASP A 334 -156.55 -72.59 109.09
CA ASP A 334 -156.56 -72.99 110.50
C ASP A 334 -157.82 -72.50 111.26
N LEU A 335 -158.39 -71.34 110.89
CA LEU A 335 -159.60 -70.79 111.53
C LEU A 335 -160.86 -71.54 111.11
N GLU A 336 -161.01 -71.94 109.84
CA GLU A 336 -162.15 -72.77 109.40
C GLU A 336 -162.18 -74.11 110.15
N LEU A 337 -161.01 -74.73 110.38
CA LEU A 337 -160.87 -75.97 111.17
C LEU A 337 -161.09 -75.80 112.69
N GLN A 338 -161.03 -74.57 113.21
CA GLN A 338 -161.27 -74.26 114.63
C GLN A 338 -162.71 -73.81 114.91
N VAL A 339 -163.38 -73.17 113.94
CA VAL A 339 -164.79 -72.76 114.03
C VAL A 339 -165.74 -73.96 114.22
N GLU A 340 -165.40 -75.15 113.72
CA GLU A 340 -166.25 -76.35 113.87
C GLU A 340 -166.15 -77.02 115.26
N LYS A 341 -165.27 -76.58 116.17
CA LYS A 341 -165.01 -77.30 117.44
C LYS A 341 -165.34 -76.54 118.74
N LEU A 342 -165.28 -75.21 118.76
CA LEU A 342 -165.73 -74.36 119.89
C LEU A 342 -166.25 -73.03 119.31
N GLN A 343 -167.47 -72.55 119.54
CA GLN A 343 -168.56 -72.97 120.45
C GLN A 343 -168.25 -72.97 121.96
N ALA A 344 -167.27 -72.16 122.39
CA ALA A 344 -167.23 -71.60 123.74
C ALA A 344 -166.45 -70.27 123.76
N GLU A 345 -166.92 -69.32 124.57
CA GLU A 345 -166.17 -68.18 125.18
C GLU A 345 -165.23 -67.35 124.25
N LEU A 346 -165.70 -66.31 123.57
CA LEU A 346 -166.03 -64.95 124.07
C LEU A 346 -164.83 -64.00 124.35
N VAL A 347 -164.89 -62.83 123.70
CA VAL A 347 -164.72 -61.49 124.33
C VAL A 347 -163.30 -60.88 124.52
N VAL A 348 -162.90 -60.12 123.49
CA VAL A 348 -162.83 -58.63 123.49
C VAL A 348 -161.54 -57.87 123.90
N LEU A 349 -161.34 -56.73 123.20
CA LEU A 349 -160.48 -55.54 123.51
C LEU A 349 -158.93 -55.72 123.39
N HIS A 350 -158.19 -54.85 122.66
CA HIS A 350 -157.70 -53.48 122.98
C HIS A 350 -156.29 -53.56 123.64
N ASP A 351 -155.35 -52.62 123.51
CA ASP A 351 -155.46 -51.22 123.08
C ASP A 351 -154.13 -50.56 122.64
N GLN A 352 -154.22 -49.32 122.14
CA GLN A 352 -153.34 -48.14 122.24
C GLN A 352 -151.85 -48.26 122.63
N LEU A 353 -150.87 -47.67 121.91
CA LEU A 353 -150.63 -46.25 121.52
C LEU A 353 -149.68 -45.52 122.51
N SER A 354 -149.06 -44.44 122.00
CA SER A 354 -148.52 -43.28 122.76
C SER A 354 -147.00 -43.15 122.94
N ASN A 355 -146.51 -41.96 122.54
CA ASN A 355 -145.77 -40.97 123.36
C ASN A 355 -144.37 -41.31 123.95
N LYS A 356 -143.41 -40.36 124.06
CA LYS A 356 -143.18 -39.02 123.44
C LYS A 356 -141.83 -38.44 123.96
N ILE A 357 -141.53 -37.19 123.56
CA ILE A 357 -140.80 -36.14 124.34
C ILE A 357 -139.25 -36.14 124.39
N ASN A 358 -138.69 -35.17 123.66
CA ASN A 358 -137.70 -34.12 124.01
C ASN A 358 -136.40 -34.43 124.80
N LYS A 359 -135.30 -33.75 124.40
CA LYS A 359 -134.68 -32.61 125.15
C LYS A 359 -133.46 -31.99 124.43
N ASN A 360 -133.39 -30.65 124.45
CA ASN A 360 -132.21 -29.73 124.55
C ASN A 360 -131.01 -29.90 123.57
N GLY A 361 -130.06 -28.96 123.36
CA GLY A 361 -129.90 -27.55 123.80
C GLY A 361 -128.43 -27.07 123.66
N GLU A 362 -128.23 -25.79 123.29
CA GLU A 362 -126.96 -24.99 123.34
C GLU A 362 -125.76 -25.42 122.42
N ILE A 363 -124.88 -24.58 121.79
CA ILE A 363 -124.44 -23.15 121.82
C ILE A 363 -123.21 -22.89 122.75
N PRO A 364 -122.12 -22.12 122.39
CA PRO A 364 -121.68 -21.48 121.12
C PRO A 364 -120.18 -21.70 120.69
N LEU A 365 -119.75 -21.06 119.57
CA LEU A 365 -118.43 -20.44 119.22
C LEU A 365 -117.07 -21.14 119.52
N GLY A 366 -116.13 -21.22 118.54
CA GLY A 366 -114.68 -21.23 118.87
C GLY A 366 -113.70 -21.89 117.87
N VAL A 367 -112.42 -21.56 118.04
CA VAL A 367 -111.27 -22.01 117.20
C VAL A 367 -110.56 -23.24 117.77
N GLY A 368 -110.35 -24.28 116.94
CA GLY A 368 -109.13 -25.09 116.93
C GLY A 368 -109.10 -26.47 117.63
N LEU A 369 -108.04 -27.22 117.28
CA LEU A 369 -107.53 -28.51 117.82
C LEU A 369 -108.30 -29.84 117.52
N LEU A 370 -107.63 -30.69 116.72
CA LEU A 370 -107.45 -32.17 116.88
C LEU A 370 -108.70 -33.09 116.89
N SER A 371 -108.63 -34.41 116.64
CA SER A 371 -107.78 -35.37 115.89
C SER A 371 -108.40 -36.77 116.18
N PRO A 372 -108.44 -37.75 115.24
CA PRO A 372 -107.36 -38.75 115.24
C PRO A 372 -107.11 -39.46 113.88
N SER A 373 -105.99 -39.13 113.24
CA SER A 373 -105.25 -40.06 112.35
C SER A 373 -103.75 -39.94 112.63
N THR A 374 -103.37 -40.21 113.86
CA THR A 374 -101.97 -40.40 114.25
C THR A 374 -101.49 -41.77 113.80
N GLN A 375 -100.18 -41.87 113.51
CA GLN A 375 -99.50 -43.06 112.94
C GLN A 375 -99.80 -43.21 111.42
N SER A 376 -98.83 -43.08 110.51
CA SER A 376 -97.38 -43.22 110.67
C SER A 376 -96.56 -42.21 109.85
N ALA A 377 -95.99 -41.21 110.54
CA ALA A 377 -95.04 -40.26 109.97
C ALA A 377 -93.93 -39.83 110.97
N ASN A 378 -93.21 -40.81 111.55
CA ASN A 378 -91.75 -40.73 111.83
C ASN A 378 -91.24 -41.88 112.72
N LYS A 379 -90.44 -42.75 112.11
CA LYS A 379 -89.32 -43.58 112.63
C LYS A 379 -88.75 -44.27 111.37
N LEU A 380 -87.44 -44.43 111.17
CA LEU A 380 -86.39 -44.60 112.18
C LEU A 380 -85.03 -44.05 111.70
N LYS A 381 -84.49 -43.03 112.39
CA LYS A 381 -83.02 -42.91 112.56
C LYS A 381 -82.69 -43.19 114.01
N LYS A 382 -82.11 -44.37 114.28
CA LYS A 382 -81.36 -44.68 115.51
C LYS A 382 -80.23 -45.67 115.21
N SER A 383 -79.15 -45.15 114.63
CA SER A 383 -77.81 -45.54 115.06
C SER A 383 -77.22 -44.32 115.75
N GLY A 384 -76.71 -44.50 116.98
CA GLY A 384 -76.22 -43.39 117.80
C GLY A 384 -74.78 -43.04 117.43
N MET A 385 -74.57 -41.87 116.83
CA MET A 385 -73.25 -41.36 116.43
C MET A 385 -72.97 -40.10 117.25
N SER A 386 -71.89 -40.08 118.03
CA SER A 386 -71.56 -38.96 118.94
C SER A 386 -71.34 -37.64 118.17
N LEU A 387 -71.55 -36.50 118.83
CA LEU A 387 -71.21 -35.17 118.31
C LEU A 387 -69.75 -35.11 117.80
N THR A 388 -68.83 -35.79 118.50
CA THR A 388 -67.42 -35.96 118.12
C THR A 388 -67.25 -36.63 116.76
N LYS A 389 -68.15 -37.56 116.39
CA LYS A 389 -68.10 -38.28 115.12
C LYS A 389 -68.75 -37.51 113.96
N LEU A 390 -69.75 -36.66 114.23
CA LEU A 390 -70.28 -35.74 113.22
C LEU A 390 -69.18 -34.70 112.87
N TYR A 391 -68.44 -34.23 113.86
CA TYR A 391 -67.21 -33.46 113.62
C TYR A 391 -66.13 -34.27 112.89
N SER A 392 -65.90 -35.56 113.21
CA SER A 392 -64.91 -36.35 112.46
C SER A 392 -65.33 -36.60 111.00
N GLU A 393 -66.61 -36.87 110.72
CA GLU A 393 -67.12 -37.01 109.35
C GLU A 393 -66.98 -35.69 108.57
N TYR A 394 -67.29 -34.55 109.20
CA TYR A 394 -67.04 -33.22 108.62
C TYR A 394 -65.56 -32.94 108.37
N ILE A 395 -64.67 -33.34 109.29
CA ILE A 395 -63.21 -33.24 109.10
C ILE A 395 -62.76 -34.14 107.95
N THR A 396 -63.15 -35.42 107.91
CA THR A 396 -62.74 -36.33 106.82
C THR A 396 -63.26 -35.92 105.45
N THR A 397 -64.46 -35.33 105.36
CA THR A 397 -64.98 -34.79 104.08
C THR A 397 -64.26 -33.50 103.68
N LYS A 398 -63.82 -32.68 104.63
CA LYS A 398 -62.94 -31.53 104.37
C LYS A 398 -61.52 -31.95 103.98
N GLU A 399 -60.96 -32.99 104.61
CA GLU A 399 -59.67 -33.59 104.26
C GLU A 399 -59.71 -34.23 102.87
N GLN A 400 -60.80 -34.93 102.52
CA GLN A 400 -61.05 -35.42 101.17
C GLN A 400 -61.11 -34.27 100.17
N LEU A 401 -61.92 -33.23 100.42
CA LEU A 401 -62.00 -32.06 99.54
C LEU A 401 -60.65 -31.32 99.39
N GLU A 402 -59.84 -31.25 100.45
CA GLU A 402 -58.48 -30.70 100.39
C GLU A 402 -57.50 -31.61 99.65
N SER A 403 -57.67 -32.93 99.73
CA SER A 403 -56.87 -33.89 98.96
C SER A 403 -57.21 -33.87 97.47
N GLU A 404 -58.49 -33.72 97.11
CA GLU A 404 -58.96 -33.54 95.73
C GLU A 404 -58.49 -32.20 95.16
N LYS A 405 -58.50 -31.12 95.95
CA LYS A 405 -57.89 -29.85 95.54
C LYS A 405 -56.39 -30.00 95.28
N LYS A 406 -55.64 -30.62 96.21
CA LYS A 406 -54.21 -30.91 96.03
C LYS A 406 -53.93 -31.88 94.87
N HIS A 407 -54.89 -32.74 94.51
CA HIS A 407 -54.77 -33.62 93.33
C HIS A 407 -54.99 -32.82 92.03
N ASN A 408 -56.00 -31.96 91.98
CA ASN A 408 -56.25 -31.07 90.85
C ASN A 408 -55.12 -30.04 90.67
N GLU A 409 -54.57 -29.47 91.75
CA GLU A 409 -53.38 -28.60 91.73
C GLU A 409 -52.17 -29.33 91.12
N ARG A 410 -51.96 -30.61 91.48
CA ARG A 410 -50.90 -31.44 90.87
C ARG A 410 -51.17 -31.75 89.39
N ILE A 411 -52.42 -32.03 89.01
CA ILE A 411 -52.78 -32.25 87.60
C ILE A 411 -52.57 -30.96 86.80
N GLN A 412 -52.98 -29.80 87.32
CA GLN A 412 -52.76 -28.50 86.70
C GLN A 412 -51.26 -28.19 86.55
N ASN A 413 -50.44 -28.45 87.57
CA ASN A 413 -48.99 -28.29 87.45
C ASN A 413 -48.41 -29.23 86.39
N ASN A 414 -48.73 -30.52 86.40
CA ASN A 414 -48.27 -31.47 85.38
C ASN A 414 -48.72 -31.06 83.95
N LEU A 415 -49.91 -30.45 83.81
CA LEU A 415 -50.43 -29.98 82.52
C LEU A 415 -49.69 -28.70 82.08
N ASN A 416 -49.39 -27.79 83.01
CA ASN A 416 -48.55 -26.61 82.76
C ASN A 416 -47.11 -27.00 82.39
N ASP A 417 -46.54 -28.02 83.05
CA ASP A 417 -45.21 -28.55 82.74
C ASP A 417 -45.18 -29.15 81.32
N LEU A 418 -46.18 -29.98 80.97
CA LEU A 418 -46.34 -30.52 79.61
C LEU A 418 -46.60 -29.42 78.57
N LEU A 419 -47.32 -28.36 78.93
CA LEU A 419 -47.56 -27.22 78.04
C LEU A 419 -46.28 -26.41 77.84
N SER A 420 -45.46 -26.23 78.88
CA SER A 420 -44.13 -25.61 78.75
C SER A 420 -43.18 -26.47 77.90
N ASP A 421 -43.16 -27.79 78.08
CA ASP A 421 -42.38 -28.70 77.21
C ASP A 421 -42.84 -28.63 75.74
N LEU A 422 -44.15 -28.50 75.48
CA LEU A 422 -44.68 -28.29 74.14
C LEU A 422 -44.31 -26.91 73.57
N GLU A 423 -44.38 -25.84 74.38
CA GLU A 423 -43.96 -24.48 73.98
C GLU A 423 -42.46 -24.40 73.71
N ASN A 424 -41.62 -25.07 74.51
CA ASN A 424 -40.17 -25.16 74.31
C ASN A 424 -39.79 -25.96 73.05
N ARG A 425 -40.62 -26.94 72.66
CA ARG A 425 -40.37 -27.81 71.50
C ARG A 425 -41.01 -27.31 70.20
N ALA A 426 -42.07 -26.51 70.28
CA ALA A 426 -42.70 -25.85 69.15
C ALA A 426 -41.75 -25.03 68.24
N PRO A 427 -40.79 -24.21 68.75
CA PRO A 427 -39.83 -23.51 67.89
C PRO A 427 -38.91 -24.46 67.14
N GLN A 428 -38.38 -25.51 67.80
CA GLN A 428 -37.51 -26.51 67.16
C GLN A 428 -38.23 -27.23 66.00
N ILE A 429 -39.52 -27.57 66.19
CA ILE A 429 -40.35 -28.19 65.15
C ILE A 429 -40.59 -27.20 63.99
N ARG A 430 -40.81 -25.91 64.27
CA ARG A 430 -40.97 -24.88 63.23
C ARG A 430 -39.67 -24.64 62.45
N GLU A 431 -38.53 -24.65 63.13
CA GLU A 431 -37.19 -24.54 62.52
C GLU A 431 -36.93 -25.72 61.59
N GLN A 432 -37.18 -26.95 62.04
CA GLN A 432 -37.09 -28.16 61.19
C GLN A 432 -38.03 -28.12 59.98
N TYR A 433 -39.26 -27.62 60.11
CA TYR A 433 -40.14 -27.44 58.96
C TYR A 433 -39.65 -26.34 57.99
N GLN A 434 -38.98 -25.30 58.48
CA GLN A 434 -38.37 -24.28 57.62
C GLN A 434 -37.12 -24.82 56.90
N GLU A 435 -36.28 -25.62 57.57
CA GLU A 435 -35.15 -26.31 56.94
C GLU A 435 -35.61 -27.32 55.89
N LEU A 436 -36.59 -28.17 56.19
CA LEU A 436 -37.16 -29.11 55.22
C LEU A 436 -37.80 -28.39 54.03
N SER A 437 -38.47 -27.25 54.25
CA SER A 437 -39.02 -26.43 53.18
C SER A 437 -37.93 -25.83 52.29
N ARG A 438 -36.84 -25.31 52.87
CA ARG A 438 -35.66 -24.83 52.11
C ARG A 438 -35.02 -25.95 51.30
N LEU A 439 -34.75 -27.10 51.93
CA LEU A 439 -34.18 -28.27 51.26
C LEU A 439 -35.09 -28.81 50.15
N GLN A 440 -36.42 -28.70 50.29
CA GLN A 440 -37.37 -29.06 49.24
C GLN A 440 -37.31 -28.10 48.04
N VAL A 441 -37.11 -26.79 48.28
CA VAL A 441 -36.87 -25.80 47.22
C VAL A 441 -35.52 -26.03 46.56
N GLU A 442 -34.44 -26.15 47.33
CA GLU A 442 -33.09 -26.45 46.81
C GLU A 442 -33.06 -27.75 45.99
N MET A 443 -33.79 -28.79 46.43
CA MET A 443 -33.94 -30.05 45.66
C MET A 443 -34.75 -29.87 44.37
N ALA A 444 -35.75 -28.98 44.36
CA ALA A 444 -36.50 -28.64 43.15
C ALA A 444 -35.62 -27.85 42.16
N ASP A 445 -34.91 -26.83 42.63
CA ASP A 445 -33.99 -26.01 41.85
C ASP A 445 -32.87 -26.87 41.23
N ILE A 446 -32.27 -27.77 42.02
CA ILE A 446 -31.27 -28.75 41.54
C ILE A 446 -31.89 -29.71 40.52
N SER A 447 -33.14 -30.13 40.70
CA SER A 447 -33.82 -31.02 39.74
C SER A 447 -34.13 -30.31 38.42
N GLU A 448 -34.53 -29.03 38.46
CA GLU A 448 -34.73 -28.23 37.25
C GLU A 448 -33.40 -27.97 36.53
N MET A 449 -32.35 -27.58 37.26
CA MET A 449 -30.99 -27.44 36.71
C MET A 449 -30.52 -28.74 36.05
N LEU A 450 -30.78 -29.90 36.64
CA LEU A 450 -30.44 -31.21 36.08
C LEU A 450 -31.26 -31.50 34.81
N GLN A 451 -32.56 -31.19 34.80
CA GLN A 451 -33.38 -31.29 33.58
C GLN A 451 -32.86 -30.38 32.47
N GLN A 452 -32.59 -29.10 32.75
CA GLN A 452 -32.05 -28.15 31.78
C GLN A 452 -30.71 -28.63 31.23
N CYS A 453 -29.81 -29.15 32.07
CA CYS A 453 -28.54 -29.77 31.64
C CYS A 453 -28.76 -31.01 30.75
N ASN A 454 -29.74 -31.87 31.06
CA ASN A 454 -30.07 -33.03 30.22
C ASN A 454 -30.65 -32.61 28.88
N GLU A 455 -31.57 -31.64 28.84
CA GLU A 455 -32.13 -31.14 27.58
C GLU A 455 -31.06 -30.49 26.70
N LEU A 456 -30.13 -29.72 27.28
CA LEU A 456 -28.98 -29.16 26.56
C LEU A 456 -28.06 -30.28 26.04
N LYS A 457 -27.79 -31.32 26.85
CA LYS A 457 -27.03 -32.49 26.41
C LYS A 457 -27.71 -33.23 25.27
N GLU A 458 -29.03 -33.40 25.30
CA GLU A 458 -29.79 -34.05 24.21
C GLU A 458 -29.78 -33.21 22.93
N LYS A 459 -29.91 -31.88 23.03
CA LYS A 459 -29.75 -30.94 21.91
C LYS A 459 -28.35 -31.06 21.29
N PHE A 460 -27.29 -31.00 22.10
CA PHE A 460 -25.91 -31.19 21.63
C PHE A 460 -25.64 -32.60 21.09
N GLU A 461 -26.25 -33.65 21.64
CA GLU A 461 -26.16 -35.01 21.09
C GLU A 461 -26.86 -35.15 19.75
N TYR A 462 -28.00 -34.48 19.55
CA TYR A 462 -28.72 -34.43 18.29
C TYR A 462 -27.91 -33.66 17.23
N GLU A 463 -27.40 -32.48 17.57
CA GLU A 463 -26.51 -31.69 16.70
C GLU A 463 -25.22 -32.45 16.35
N ASN A 464 -24.63 -33.17 17.30
CA ASN A 464 -23.50 -34.06 17.01
C ASN A 464 -23.87 -35.22 16.07
N LYS A 465 -25.11 -35.70 16.09
CA LYS A 465 -25.60 -36.75 15.17
C LYS A 465 -25.84 -36.17 13.78
N THR A 466 -26.48 -35.00 13.63
CA THR A 466 -26.69 -34.35 12.33
C THR A 466 -25.38 -33.88 11.70
N LEU A 467 -24.47 -33.27 12.46
CA LEU A 467 -23.14 -32.89 11.97
C LEU A 467 -22.31 -34.11 11.52
N LYS A 468 -22.37 -35.24 12.24
CA LYS A 468 -21.72 -36.49 11.81
C LYS A 468 -22.33 -37.13 10.56
N ILE A 469 -23.60 -36.85 10.26
CA ILE A 469 -24.25 -37.23 9.00
C ILE A 469 -23.74 -36.31 7.88
N HIS A 470 -23.83 -34.99 8.06
CA HIS A 470 -23.34 -34.02 7.07
C HIS A 470 -21.85 -34.17 6.75
N ILE A 471 -20.99 -34.46 7.74
CA ILE A 471 -19.57 -34.77 7.49
C ILE A 471 -19.43 -36.00 6.57
N LYS A 472 -20.16 -37.08 6.84
CA LYS A 472 -20.14 -38.30 6.00
C LYS A 472 -20.70 -38.07 4.61
N ASP A 473 -21.67 -37.16 4.45
CA ASP A 473 -22.24 -36.84 3.15
C ASP A 473 -21.27 -35.96 2.33
N LEU A 474 -20.64 -34.97 2.95
CA LEU A 474 -19.56 -34.18 2.36
C LEU A 474 -18.31 -35.03 2.04
N GLU A 475 -18.01 -36.07 2.83
CA GLU A 475 -16.95 -37.04 2.53
C GLU A 475 -17.25 -37.85 1.25
N LYS A 476 -18.50 -38.28 1.05
CA LYS A 476 -18.94 -38.94 -0.20
C LYS A 476 -18.90 -37.97 -1.39
N GLU A 477 -19.41 -36.75 -1.24
CA GLU A 477 -19.36 -35.74 -2.29
C GLU A 477 -17.90 -35.44 -2.69
N LYS A 478 -17.00 -35.30 -1.72
CA LYS A 478 -15.56 -35.15 -1.97
C LYS A 478 -14.97 -36.33 -2.73
N GLN A 479 -15.33 -37.57 -2.39
CA GLN A 479 -14.89 -38.76 -3.14
C GLN A 479 -15.39 -38.70 -4.59
N ILE A 480 -16.68 -38.43 -4.80
CA ILE A 480 -17.29 -38.28 -6.13
C ILE A 480 -16.61 -37.17 -6.95
N TYR A 481 -16.30 -36.01 -6.36
CA TYR A 481 -15.59 -34.92 -7.05
C TYR A 481 -14.13 -35.27 -7.39
N LEU A 482 -13.43 -36.04 -6.54
CA LEU A 482 -12.09 -36.55 -6.85
C LEU A 482 -12.12 -37.58 -7.99
N GLU A 483 -13.09 -38.48 -8.00
CA GLU A 483 -13.33 -39.44 -9.08
C GLU A 483 -13.66 -38.72 -10.39
N GLN A 484 -14.56 -37.73 -10.38
CA GLN A 484 -14.88 -36.91 -11.55
C GLN A 484 -13.66 -36.13 -12.08
N THR A 485 -12.85 -35.53 -11.19
CA THR A 485 -11.65 -34.78 -11.57
C THR A 485 -10.61 -35.69 -12.23
N ARG A 486 -10.47 -36.91 -11.70
CA ARG A 486 -9.62 -37.99 -12.24
C ARG A 486 -10.12 -38.48 -13.60
N ASP A 487 -11.43 -38.72 -13.77
CA ASP A 487 -12.00 -39.15 -15.05
C ASP A 487 -11.93 -38.07 -16.13
N LEU A 488 -12.12 -36.79 -15.77
CA LEU A 488 -11.89 -35.66 -16.67
C LEU A 488 -10.41 -35.55 -17.06
N SER A 489 -9.49 -35.81 -16.13
CA SER A 489 -8.04 -35.85 -16.43
C SER A 489 -7.70 -36.97 -17.41
N ARG A 490 -8.31 -38.16 -17.25
CA ARG A 490 -8.12 -39.32 -18.14
C ARG A 490 -8.73 -39.07 -19.53
N GLN A 491 -9.89 -38.41 -19.61
CA GLN A 491 -10.48 -37.93 -20.87
C GLN A 491 -9.55 -36.97 -21.61
N ILE A 492 -9.01 -35.96 -20.92
CA ILE A 492 -8.07 -34.99 -21.51
C ILE A 492 -6.78 -35.69 -21.98
N GLN A 493 -6.24 -36.63 -21.21
CA GLN A 493 -5.08 -37.42 -21.62
C GLN A 493 -5.34 -38.25 -22.88
N CYS A 494 -6.50 -38.94 -22.96
CA CYS A 494 -6.88 -39.71 -24.15
C CYS A 494 -7.05 -38.82 -25.39
N LEU A 495 -7.70 -37.66 -25.23
CA LEU A 495 -7.87 -36.68 -26.32
C LEU A 495 -6.54 -36.11 -26.80
N LEU A 496 -5.65 -35.71 -25.90
CA LEU A 496 -4.33 -35.18 -26.26
C LEU A 496 -3.49 -36.24 -26.98
N TYR A 497 -3.45 -37.46 -26.46
CA TYR A 497 -2.77 -38.60 -27.10
C TYR A 497 -3.28 -38.87 -28.52
N GLU A 498 -4.59 -38.77 -28.76
CA GLU A 498 -5.16 -38.99 -30.09
C GLU A 498 -5.05 -37.77 -31.02
N MET A 499 -5.06 -36.55 -30.49
CA MET A 499 -4.66 -35.36 -31.25
C MET A 499 -3.19 -35.44 -31.68
N GLU A 500 -2.29 -35.90 -30.82
CA GLU A 500 -0.88 -36.14 -31.18
C GLU A 500 -0.75 -37.19 -32.28
N ILE A 501 -1.45 -38.33 -32.18
CA ILE A 501 -1.49 -39.36 -33.24
C ILE A 501 -2.05 -38.81 -34.56
N GLN A 502 -3.10 -37.98 -34.53
CA GLN A 502 -3.67 -37.37 -35.73
C GLN A 502 -2.71 -36.34 -36.38
N ASN A 503 -1.96 -35.60 -35.56
CA ASN A 503 -0.97 -34.63 -36.02
C ASN A 503 0.31 -35.29 -36.60
N TYR A 504 0.80 -36.39 -36.00
CA TYR A 504 1.99 -37.12 -36.47
C TYR A 504 1.71 -38.04 -37.67
N ARG A 505 1.14 -37.48 -38.74
CA ARG A 505 0.69 -38.18 -39.96
C ARG A 505 1.81 -38.72 -40.87
N GLY A 506 3.00 -38.99 -40.32
CA GLY A 506 4.20 -39.39 -41.06
C GLY A 506 5.21 -40.27 -40.30
N VAL A 507 5.00 -40.59 -39.01
CA VAL A 507 5.86 -41.50 -38.24
C VAL A 507 5.02 -42.66 -37.70
N ILE A 508 5.46 -43.89 -37.95
CA ILE A 508 4.79 -45.09 -37.43
C ILE A 508 5.25 -45.31 -35.99
N ILE A 509 4.57 -44.68 -35.03
CA ILE A 509 4.76 -44.97 -33.60
C ILE A 509 4.56 -46.48 -33.39
N THR A 510 5.53 -47.15 -32.81
CA THR A 510 5.52 -48.61 -32.64
C THR A 510 4.44 -49.04 -31.65
N GLN A 511 4.07 -50.32 -31.68
CA GLN A 511 3.05 -50.85 -30.77
C GLN A 511 3.49 -50.74 -29.30
N GLU A 512 4.79 -50.95 -29.04
CA GLU A 512 5.39 -50.93 -27.71
C GLU A 512 5.39 -49.52 -27.10
N GLU A 513 5.68 -48.49 -27.90
CA GLU A 513 5.60 -47.08 -27.46
C GLU A 513 4.16 -46.67 -27.11
N ARG A 514 3.17 -47.11 -27.90
CA ARG A 514 1.75 -46.86 -27.61
C ARG A 514 1.31 -47.52 -26.31
N ASP A 515 1.70 -48.76 -26.09
CA ASP A 515 1.32 -49.51 -24.89
C ASP A 515 2.13 -49.09 -23.65
N ALA A 516 3.30 -48.47 -23.82
CA ALA A 516 4.00 -47.76 -22.76
C ALA A 516 3.27 -46.46 -22.36
N ILE A 517 2.85 -45.63 -23.32
CA ILE A 517 2.14 -44.36 -23.05
C ILE A 517 0.78 -44.62 -22.38
N LYS A 518 0.04 -45.64 -22.80
CA LYS A 518 -1.19 -46.09 -22.10
C LYS A 518 -0.92 -46.42 -20.64
N LYS A 519 0.09 -47.26 -20.37
CA LYS A 519 0.47 -47.65 -19.00
C LYS A 519 0.78 -46.44 -18.12
N MET A 520 1.42 -45.41 -18.66
CA MET A 520 1.65 -44.16 -17.92
C MET A 520 0.34 -43.45 -17.52
N SER A 521 -0.69 -43.46 -18.36
CA SER A 521 -2.05 -42.95 -18.03
C SER A 521 -2.80 -43.88 -17.06
N GLU A 522 -2.58 -45.19 -17.17
CA GLU A 522 -3.22 -46.23 -16.35
C GLU A 522 -2.63 -46.35 -14.92
N SER A 523 -1.45 -45.79 -14.67
CA SER A 523 -0.65 -45.89 -13.41
C SER A 523 -1.37 -45.66 -12.07
N ASN A 524 -2.59 -45.12 -12.06
CA ASN A 524 -3.33 -44.76 -10.85
C ASN A 524 -4.50 -45.73 -10.53
N LEU A 525 -4.74 -46.77 -11.33
CA LEU A 525 -6.00 -47.55 -11.31
C LEU A 525 -6.19 -48.49 -10.10
N ASP A 526 -5.12 -48.87 -9.42
CA ASP A 526 -5.09 -49.96 -8.43
C ASP A 526 -5.95 -49.74 -7.15
N GLU A 527 -6.51 -48.54 -6.93
CA GLU A 527 -7.33 -48.21 -5.74
C GLU A 527 -8.86 -48.13 -6.01
N LEU A 528 -9.33 -48.32 -7.25
CA LEU A 528 -10.75 -48.18 -7.60
C LEU A 528 -11.52 -49.51 -7.55
N SER A 529 -12.81 -49.44 -7.22
CA SER A 529 -13.74 -50.58 -7.33
C SER A 529 -13.93 -51.02 -8.79
N ASP A 530 -14.15 -52.32 -9.03
CA ASP A 530 -14.46 -52.91 -10.34
C ASP A 530 -15.54 -52.12 -11.12
N THR A 531 -16.54 -51.59 -10.41
CA THR A 531 -17.61 -50.78 -10.99
C THR A 531 -17.13 -49.40 -11.44
N GLN A 532 -16.29 -48.74 -10.63
CA GLN A 532 -15.70 -47.44 -10.94
C GLN A 532 -14.68 -47.55 -12.08
N LEU A 533 -13.87 -48.62 -12.10
CA LEU A 533 -12.98 -48.96 -13.21
C LEU A 533 -13.75 -49.10 -14.52
N LEU A 534 -14.84 -49.88 -14.52
CA LEU A 534 -15.67 -50.09 -15.71
C LEU A 534 -16.30 -48.77 -16.21
N ILE A 535 -16.73 -47.87 -15.31
CA ILE A 535 -17.23 -46.54 -15.66
C ILE A 535 -16.10 -45.68 -16.28
N SER A 536 -14.96 -45.58 -15.57
CA SER A 536 -13.77 -44.80 -15.94
C SER A 536 -13.10 -45.24 -17.25
N GLU A 537 -13.37 -46.46 -17.72
CA GLU A 537 -12.83 -46.99 -18.98
C GLU A 537 -13.84 -46.99 -20.12
N ARG A 538 -15.07 -47.43 -19.86
CA ARG A 538 -16.01 -47.76 -20.93
C ARG A 538 -17.00 -46.64 -21.24
N LEU A 539 -17.34 -45.82 -20.25
CA LEU A 539 -18.41 -44.82 -20.35
C LEU A 539 -17.89 -43.38 -20.49
N THR A 540 -16.69 -43.09 -20.00
CA THR A 540 -16.13 -41.73 -20.01
C THR A 540 -15.09 -41.45 -21.11
N LEU A 541 -14.32 -42.44 -21.56
CA LEU A 541 -13.18 -42.22 -22.48
C LEU A 541 -13.57 -42.23 -23.96
N PHE A 542 -13.69 -41.04 -24.55
CA PHE A 542 -13.94 -40.85 -25.98
C PHE A 542 -12.66 -40.53 -26.77
N LYS A 543 -12.78 -40.73 -28.08
CA LYS A 543 -11.73 -40.61 -29.11
C LYS A 543 -12.03 -39.47 -30.08
N ASP A 544 -13.05 -39.70 -30.91
CA ASP A 544 -13.67 -38.71 -31.78
C ASP A 544 -15.04 -38.27 -31.25
N ILE A 545 -15.56 -37.15 -31.76
CA ILE A 545 -16.92 -36.65 -31.50
C ILE A 545 -17.99 -37.73 -31.72
N LYS A 546 -17.78 -38.67 -32.67
CA LYS A 546 -18.69 -39.81 -32.89
C LYS A 546 -18.71 -40.77 -31.71
N THR A 547 -17.55 -41.15 -31.19
CA THR A 547 -17.46 -42.02 -30.00
C THR A 547 -18.00 -41.34 -28.75
N LEU A 548 -17.84 -40.02 -28.62
CA LEU A 548 -18.50 -39.22 -27.58
C LEU A 548 -20.03 -39.24 -27.71
N GLN A 549 -20.57 -39.19 -28.94
CA GLN A 549 -22.01 -39.32 -29.16
C GLN A 549 -22.52 -40.73 -28.81
N GLU A 550 -21.78 -41.78 -29.16
CA GLU A 550 -22.12 -43.17 -28.81
C GLU A 550 -22.03 -43.42 -27.29
N GLN A 551 -20.99 -42.90 -26.61
CA GLN A 551 -20.87 -42.98 -25.15
C GLN A 551 -21.92 -42.16 -24.43
N ASN A 552 -22.24 -40.94 -24.88
CA ASN A 552 -23.37 -40.18 -24.33
C ASN A 552 -24.70 -40.90 -24.54
N GLN A 553 -24.93 -41.57 -25.68
CA GLN A 553 -26.11 -42.40 -25.88
C GLN A 553 -26.14 -43.62 -24.94
N ASN A 554 -24.99 -44.21 -24.60
CA ASN A 554 -24.91 -45.35 -23.70
C ASN A 554 -25.03 -44.92 -22.22
N LEU A 555 -24.41 -43.81 -21.83
CA LEU A 555 -24.65 -43.13 -20.55
C LEU A 555 -26.13 -42.81 -20.37
N LEU A 556 -26.79 -42.20 -21.37
CA LEU A 556 -28.22 -41.89 -21.32
C LEU A 556 -29.14 -43.12 -21.29
N LYS A 557 -28.68 -44.30 -21.75
CA LYS A 557 -29.39 -45.57 -21.52
C LYS A 557 -29.20 -46.02 -20.07
N VAL A 558 -27.95 -46.08 -19.61
CA VAL A 558 -27.60 -46.54 -18.25
C VAL A 558 -28.23 -45.67 -17.17
N THR A 559 -28.24 -44.34 -17.31
CA THR A 559 -28.89 -43.44 -16.32
C THR A 559 -30.40 -43.56 -16.33
N ARG A 560 -31.03 -43.79 -17.49
CA ARG A 560 -32.49 -44.06 -17.57
C ARG A 560 -32.85 -45.44 -17.01
N GLU A 561 -32.04 -46.46 -17.27
CA GLU A 561 -32.22 -47.79 -16.70
C GLU A 561 -31.98 -47.81 -15.19
N LEU A 562 -30.98 -47.06 -14.70
CA LEU A 562 -30.68 -46.93 -13.27
C LEU A 562 -31.79 -46.14 -12.58
N GLY A 563 -32.23 -45.01 -13.14
CA GLY A 563 -33.38 -44.26 -12.63
C GLY A 563 -34.64 -45.12 -12.55
N ALA A 564 -34.99 -45.84 -13.62
CA ALA A 564 -36.13 -46.74 -13.65
C ALA A 564 -35.96 -48.04 -12.81
N ARG A 565 -34.79 -48.26 -12.18
CA ARG A 565 -34.59 -49.26 -11.12
C ARG A 565 -34.70 -48.62 -9.75
N MET A 566 -34.06 -47.47 -9.52
CA MET A 566 -34.15 -46.71 -8.28
C MET A 566 -35.60 -46.29 -7.97
N GLU A 567 -36.35 -45.77 -8.95
CA GLU A 567 -37.78 -45.45 -8.80
C GLU A 567 -38.61 -46.68 -8.36
N LYS A 568 -38.24 -47.89 -8.81
CA LYS A 568 -38.92 -49.13 -8.40
C LYS A 568 -38.49 -49.60 -7.02
N GLU A 569 -37.19 -49.53 -6.70
CA GLU A 569 -36.67 -49.86 -5.38
C GLU A 569 -37.20 -48.88 -4.32
N GLU A 570 -37.34 -47.59 -4.64
CA GLU A 570 -37.98 -46.58 -3.79
C GLU A 570 -39.48 -46.85 -3.62
N LEU A 571 -40.22 -47.19 -4.68
CA LEU A 571 -41.62 -47.59 -4.58
C LEU A 571 -41.79 -48.84 -3.71
N GLU A 572 -41.02 -49.90 -3.97
CA GLU A 572 -41.05 -51.12 -3.16
C GLU A 572 -40.64 -50.86 -1.70
N ASN A 573 -39.63 -50.02 -1.45
CA ASN A 573 -39.18 -49.72 -0.09
C ASN A 573 -40.17 -48.82 0.65
N ARG A 574 -40.88 -47.93 -0.05
CA ARG A 574 -42.00 -47.16 0.49
C ARG A 574 -43.19 -48.08 0.81
N GLU A 575 -43.53 -49.01 -0.07
CA GLU A 575 -44.54 -50.04 0.21
C GLU A 575 -44.14 -50.93 1.40
N LYS A 576 -42.89 -51.38 1.50
CA LYS A 576 -42.37 -52.13 2.66
C LYS A 576 -42.47 -51.29 3.95
N LEU A 577 -42.15 -50.00 3.91
CA LEU A 577 -42.26 -49.09 5.05
C LEU A 577 -43.71 -48.83 5.47
N GLU A 578 -44.62 -48.62 4.51
CA GLU A 578 -46.06 -48.41 4.76
C GLU A 578 -46.73 -49.69 5.31
N ASN A 579 -46.32 -50.86 4.82
CA ASN A 579 -46.71 -52.15 5.40
C ASN A 579 -46.18 -52.33 6.84
N LEU A 580 -44.92 -51.98 7.12
CA LEU A 580 -44.37 -52.06 8.49
C LEU A 580 -45.04 -51.07 9.45
N GLN A 581 -45.29 -49.83 9.00
CA GLN A 581 -45.99 -48.81 9.80
C GLN A 581 -47.44 -49.21 10.07
N SER A 582 -48.18 -49.70 9.07
CA SER A 582 -49.56 -50.15 9.26
C SER A 582 -49.65 -51.38 10.17
N VAL A 583 -48.74 -52.35 10.05
CA VAL A 583 -48.63 -53.48 11.01
C VAL A 583 -48.41 -52.95 12.43
N ALA A 584 -47.39 -52.11 12.66
CA ALA A 584 -47.10 -51.55 13.98
C ALA A 584 -48.28 -50.73 14.56
N VAL A 585 -49.01 -49.99 13.72
CA VAL A 585 -50.23 -49.28 14.12
C VAL A 585 -51.36 -50.25 14.48
N THR A 586 -51.54 -51.38 13.78
CA THR A 586 -52.54 -52.39 14.20
C THR A 586 -52.16 -53.11 15.49
N GLU A 587 -50.86 -53.30 15.77
CA GLU A 587 -50.38 -53.88 17.02
C GLU A 587 -50.55 -52.91 18.20
N ALA A 588 -50.17 -51.65 18.03
CA ALA A 588 -50.40 -50.61 19.03
C ALA A 588 -51.91 -50.43 19.33
N ASN A 589 -52.77 -50.47 18.31
CA ASN A 589 -54.22 -50.39 18.50
C ASN A 589 -54.77 -51.58 19.29
N LYS A 590 -54.31 -52.81 19.05
CA LYS A 590 -54.70 -53.99 19.85
C LYS A 590 -54.34 -53.81 21.32
N VAL A 591 -53.10 -53.42 21.63
CA VAL A 591 -52.66 -53.16 23.02
C VAL A 591 -53.50 -52.07 23.67
N ILE A 592 -53.86 -51.01 22.93
CA ILE A 592 -54.76 -49.96 23.41
C ILE A 592 -56.19 -50.49 23.66
N GLU A 593 -56.68 -51.43 22.85
CA GLU A 593 -57.98 -52.09 23.08
C GLU A 593 -57.95 -53.03 24.30
N ASP A 594 -56.89 -53.82 24.47
CA ASP A 594 -56.66 -54.67 25.64
C ASP A 594 -56.63 -53.83 26.94
N MET A 595 -55.85 -52.75 26.97
CA MET A 595 -55.81 -51.83 28.13
C MET A 595 -57.16 -51.14 28.37
N LYS A 596 -57.92 -50.77 27.31
CA LYS A 596 -59.29 -50.26 27.46
C LYS A 596 -60.23 -51.33 28.03
N GLU A 597 -60.04 -52.60 27.72
CA GLU A 597 -60.78 -53.69 28.37
C GLU A 597 -60.39 -53.87 29.83
N GLU A 598 -59.11 -53.80 30.19
CA GLU A 598 -58.68 -53.88 31.58
C GLU A 598 -59.25 -52.74 32.43
N ILE A 599 -59.25 -51.51 31.90
CA ILE A 599 -59.90 -50.35 32.54
C ILE A 599 -61.41 -50.58 32.73
N LYS A 600 -62.11 -51.16 31.73
CA LYS A 600 -63.53 -51.55 31.89
C LYS A 600 -63.70 -52.64 32.98
N LYS A 601 -62.84 -53.67 32.98
CA LYS A 601 -62.86 -54.78 33.96
C LYS A 601 -62.59 -54.27 35.38
N LEU A 602 -61.71 -53.29 35.56
CA LEU A 602 -61.44 -52.60 36.84
C LEU A 602 -62.63 -51.72 37.26
N LYS A 603 -63.22 -50.95 36.34
CA LYS A 603 -64.39 -50.11 36.65
C LYS A 603 -65.59 -50.94 37.12
N ILE A 604 -65.87 -52.07 36.47
CA ILE A 604 -66.94 -52.99 36.89
C ILE A 604 -66.71 -53.51 38.31
N LYS A 605 -65.45 -53.78 38.71
CA LYS A 605 -65.11 -54.18 40.09
C LYS A 605 -65.33 -53.04 41.11
N MET A 606 -64.96 -51.81 40.75
CA MET A 606 -65.24 -50.61 41.56
C MET A 606 -66.76 -50.42 41.75
N ASP A 607 -67.54 -50.58 40.67
CA ASP A 607 -69.00 -50.47 40.69
C ASP A 607 -69.67 -51.60 41.50
N SER A 608 -69.06 -52.79 41.67
CA SER A 608 -69.54 -53.78 42.66
C SER A 608 -69.29 -53.36 44.10
N TYR A 609 -68.08 -52.89 44.45
CA TYR A 609 -67.78 -52.45 45.83
C TYR A 609 -68.67 -51.27 46.28
N ILE A 610 -69.01 -50.36 45.35
CA ILE A 610 -69.97 -49.27 45.61
C ILE A 610 -71.37 -49.83 45.89
N ARG A 611 -71.84 -50.82 45.12
CA ARG A 611 -73.15 -51.46 45.34
C ARG A 611 -73.21 -52.23 46.65
N GLU A 612 -72.14 -52.92 47.03
CA GLU A 612 -72.02 -53.62 48.32
C GLU A 612 -72.07 -52.63 49.49
N ARG A 613 -71.25 -51.56 49.46
CA ARG A 613 -71.31 -50.44 50.43
C ARG A 613 -72.72 -49.87 50.59
N ASP A 614 -73.41 -49.65 49.47
CA ASP A 614 -74.74 -49.04 49.47
C ASP A 614 -75.87 -50.04 49.79
N MET A 615 -75.59 -51.34 49.75
CA MET A 615 -76.46 -52.39 50.31
C MET A 615 -76.37 -52.41 51.83
N PHE A 616 -75.16 -52.38 52.40
CA PHE A 616 -74.95 -52.32 53.85
C PHE A 616 -75.55 -51.04 54.47
N ARG A 617 -75.44 -49.88 53.77
CA ARG A 617 -76.15 -48.65 54.17
C ARG A 617 -77.67 -48.82 54.23
N ARG A 618 -78.28 -49.49 53.25
CA ARG A 618 -79.74 -49.69 53.21
C ARG A 618 -80.24 -50.68 54.26
N MET A 619 -79.48 -51.76 54.53
CA MET A 619 -79.82 -52.73 55.57
C MET A 619 -79.84 -52.10 56.98
N LEU A 620 -78.98 -51.11 57.24
CA LEU A 620 -78.94 -50.37 58.52
C LEU A 620 -80.13 -49.41 58.74
N VAL A 621 -80.81 -48.97 57.69
CA VAL A 621 -81.88 -47.96 57.77
C VAL A 621 -83.27 -48.58 57.94
N TYR A 622 -83.46 -49.83 57.50
CA TYR A 622 -84.80 -50.43 57.35
C TYR A 622 -85.33 -51.21 58.57
N ASN A 623 -84.69 -51.08 59.73
CA ASN A 623 -84.93 -51.98 60.87
C ASN A 623 -85.78 -51.36 62.00
N GLY A 624 -86.70 -50.44 61.67
CA GLY A 624 -87.57 -49.78 62.66
C GLY A 624 -88.90 -49.24 62.09
N GLN A 625 -90.01 -49.70 62.71
CA GLN A 625 -91.38 -49.17 62.66
C GLN A 625 -92.22 -49.37 61.36
N THR A 626 -93.55 -49.22 61.49
CA THR A 626 -94.61 -49.85 60.67
C THR A 626 -95.90 -49.00 60.58
N ASP A 627 -96.78 -49.36 59.64
CA ASP A 627 -98.15 -48.84 59.32
C ASP A 627 -99.05 -48.41 60.49
N PRO A 628 -100.07 -47.54 60.23
CA PRO A 628 -101.45 -48.06 60.03
C PRO A 628 -102.35 -47.30 59.01
N LEU A 629 -103.60 -47.79 58.85
CA LEU A 629 -104.74 -47.27 58.04
C LEU A 629 -105.53 -46.15 58.82
N ASP A 630 -106.72 -45.62 58.52
CA ASP A 630 -107.99 -46.19 57.96
C ASP A 630 -109.11 -45.13 57.69
N SER A 631 -110.29 -45.52 57.14
CA SER A 631 -111.57 -44.73 56.98
C SER A 631 -112.63 -45.52 56.14
N GLU A 632 -113.95 -45.27 55.99
CA GLU A 632 -115.12 -44.51 56.58
C GLU A 632 -116.39 -44.99 55.77
N ASP A 633 -117.70 -44.82 56.06
CA ASP A 633 -118.58 -44.55 57.22
C ASP A 633 -120.09 -44.77 56.79
N LEU A 634 -121.09 -44.51 57.68
CA LEU A 634 -122.48 -44.01 57.46
C LEU A 634 -123.70 -44.94 57.70
N LYS A 635 -124.62 -44.51 58.60
CA LYS A 635 -126.06 -44.20 58.32
C LYS A 635 -126.84 -43.57 59.51
N GLN A 636 -128.14 -43.26 59.31
CA GLN A 636 -128.86 -42.11 59.90
C GLN A 636 -130.35 -42.41 60.25
N ASP A 637 -131.09 -41.41 60.79
CA ASP A 637 -132.57 -41.18 60.87
C ASP A 637 -133.26 -41.30 62.28
N GLN A 638 -133.93 -40.27 62.87
CA GLN A 638 -135.24 -39.56 62.63
C GLN A 638 -136.44 -40.14 63.47
N SER A 639 -137.49 -39.41 63.90
CA SER A 639 -137.74 -37.95 64.08
C SER A 639 -139.02 -37.64 64.90
N ASP A 640 -139.27 -36.33 65.15
CA ASP A 640 -140.58 -35.66 65.42
C ASP A 640 -141.37 -36.04 66.70
N SER A 641 -142.44 -35.35 67.13
CA SER A 641 -143.21 -34.17 66.63
C SER A 641 -143.13 -32.98 67.61
N ILE A 642 -143.34 -31.69 67.29
CA ILE A 642 -144.40 -30.98 66.52
C ILE A 642 -145.78 -30.96 67.22
N SER A 643 -146.03 -29.93 68.03
CA SER A 643 -147.40 -29.46 68.41
C SER A 643 -147.44 -28.03 69.00
N ALA A 644 -146.29 -27.45 69.38
CA ALA A 644 -146.15 -26.03 69.78
C ALA A 644 -146.29 -25.04 68.59
N ILE A 645 -147.09 -25.39 67.59
CA ILE A 645 -146.96 -24.99 66.17
C ILE A 645 -146.96 -23.48 65.91
N LYS A 646 -147.54 -22.62 66.77
CA LYS A 646 -147.57 -21.16 66.50
C LYS A 646 -146.35 -20.40 67.00
N SER A 647 -145.77 -20.75 68.15
CA SER A 647 -144.42 -20.29 68.51
C SER A 647 -143.37 -21.07 67.72
N GLN A 648 -143.59 -22.37 67.48
CA GLN A 648 -142.70 -23.22 66.70
C GLN A 648 -142.70 -22.91 65.19
N ASN A 649 -143.72 -22.24 64.63
CA ASN A 649 -143.67 -21.74 63.25
C ASN A 649 -142.89 -20.41 63.15
N ALA A 650 -143.09 -19.46 64.06
CA ALA A 650 -142.26 -18.25 64.10
C ALA A 650 -140.79 -18.60 64.40
N LEU A 651 -140.55 -19.55 65.33
CA LEU A 651 -139.22 -20.12 65.56
C LEU A 651 -138.74 -20.96 64.38
N ARG A 652 -139.60 -21.62 63.59
CA ARG A 652 -139.18 -22.29 62.34
C ARG A 652 -138.81 -21.30 61.25
N GLU A 653 -139.56 -20.22 61.05
CA GLU A 653 -139.20 -19.19 60.06
C GLU A 653 -137.89 -18.51 60.47
N LEU A 654 -137.71 -18.21 61.76
CA LEU A 654 -136.45 -17.70 62.30
C LEU A 654 -135.31 -18.74 62.23
N GLN A 655 -135.58 -20.01 62.50
CA GLN A 655 -134.60 -21.10 62.44
C GLN A 655 -134.23 -21.44 61.00
N ILE A 656 -135.17 -21.40 60.06
CA ILE A 656 -134.93 -21.53 58.62
C ILE A 656 -134.09 -20.35 58.16
N GLN A 657 -134.42 -19.12 58.55
CA GLN A 657 -133.57 -17.95 58.24
C GLN A 657 -132.18 -18.05 58.90
N PHE A 658 -132.06 -18.62 60.10
CA PHE A 658 -130.76 -18.87 60.75
C PHE A 658 -129.98 -20.01 60.10
N ASP A 659 -130.63 -21.09 59.65
CA ASP A 659 -130.00 -22.23 58.98
C ASP A 659 -129.67 -21.87 57.52
N GLU A 660 -130.50 -21.06 56.85
CA GLU A 660 -130.19 -20.40 55.57
C GLU A 660 -129.00 -19.45 55.72
N TYR A 661 -129.03 -18.51 56.68
CA TYR A 661 -127.89 -17.63 56.97
C TYR A 661 -126.64 -18.42 57.36
N ARG A 662 -126.76 -19.52 58.10
CA ARG A 662 -125.65 -20.41 58.47
C ARG A 662 -125.13 -21.21 57.28
N ASN A 663 -126.00 -21.62 56.35
CA ASN A 663 -125.62 -22.29 55.12
C ASN A 663 -124.97 -21.31 54.14
N GLU A 664 -125.54 -20.13 53.94
CA GLU A 664 -124.92 -19.03 53.18
C GLU A 664 -123.59 -18.60 53.81
N ALA A 665 -123.50 -18.45 55.14
CA ALA A 665 -122.24 -18.17 55.81
C ALA A 665 -121.26 -19.35 55.72
N SER A 666 -121.72 -20.60 55.71
CA SER A 666 -120.85 -21.77 55.48
C SER A 666 -120.34 -21.80 54.05
N ILE A 667 -121.20 -21.53 53.06
CA ILE A 667 -120.87 -21.45 51.63
C ILE A 667 -119.92 -20.27 51.39
N ASN A 668 -120.21 -19.08 51.94
CA ASN A 668 -119.37 -17.90 51.83
C ASN A 668 -118.01 -18.08 52.54
N ASN A 669 -117.95 -18.74 53.69
CA ASN A 669 -116.67 -19.10 54.30
C ASN A 669 -115.92 -20.17 53.49
N LYS A 670 -116.61 -21.12 52.86
CA LYS A 670 -116.00 -22.12 51.96
C LYS A 670 -115.47 -21.47 50.68
N THR A 671 -116.24 -20.60 50.01
CA THR A 671 -115.81 -19.90 48.79
C THR A 671 -114.73 -18.87 49.08
N LEU A 672 -114.79 -18.15 50.21
CA LEU A 672 -113.72 -17.27 50.66
C LEU A 672 -112.46 -18.08 51.00
N SER A 673 -112.57 -19.21 51.71
CA SER A 673 -111.43 -20.10 51.98
C SER A 673 -110.84 -20.70 50.71
N GLN A 674 -111.69 -20.98 49.71
CA GLN A 674 -111.25 -21.47 48.40
C GLN A 674 -110.55 -20.37 47.61
N GLN A 675 -111.09 -19.15 47.56
CA GLN A 675 -110.42 -17.98 46.98
C GLN A 675 -109.10 -17.65 47.69
N LEU A 676 -109.03 -17.81 49.02
CA LEU A 676 -107.82 -17.60 49.80
C LEU A 676 -106.78 -18.69 49.48
N ARG A 677 -107.19 -19.96 49.37
CA ARG A 677 -106.33 -21.05 48.86
C ARG A 677 -105.86 -20.76 47.44
N ASP A 678 -106.76 -20.44 46.52
CA ASP A 678 -106.45 -20.20 45.11
C ASP A 678 -105.53 -18.97 44.93
N THR A 679 -105.70 -17.92 45.73
CA THR A 679 -104.77 -16.77 45.74
C THR A 679 -103.43 -17.09 46.39
N THR A 680 -103.36 -17.87 47.48
CA THR A 680 -102.08 -18.37 48.01
C THR A 680 -101.36 -19.29 47.01
N ASN A 681 -102.09 -20.12 46.27
CA ASN A 681 -101.57 -20.97 45.21
C ASN A 681 -101.08 -20.16 44.00
N HIS A 682 -101.77 -19.08 43.62
CA HIS A 682 -101.27 -18.17 42.59
C HIS A 682 -100.03 -17.40 43.08
N ASN A 683 -100.01 -16.94 44.33
CA ASN A 683 -98.90 -16.17 44.88
C ASN A 683 -97.63 -17.05 45.03
N SER A 684 -97.76 -18.29 45.50
CA SER A 684 -96.64 -19.24 45.56
C SER A 684 -96.16 -19.66 44.17
N ASN A 685 -97.07 -19.89 43.20
CA ASN A 685 -96.67 -20.13 41.81
C ASN A 685 -95.95 -18.93 41.19
N LEU A 686 -96.41 -17.69 41.45
CA LEU A 686 -95.72 -16.46 41.03
C LEU A 686 -94.35 -16.33 41.70
N GLN A 687 -94.24 -16.64 42.99
CA GLN A 687 -92.97 -16.61 43.73
C GLN A 687 -91.97 -17.66 43.20
N ILE A 688 -92.45 -18.87 42.84
CA ILE A 688 -91.66 -19.90 42.15
C ILE A 688 -91.23 -19.46 40.74
N GLN A 689 -92.11 -18.78 39.99
CA GLN A 689 -91.75 -18.21 38.70
C GLN A 689 -90.74 -17.08 38.84
N LEU A 690 -90.87 -16.21 39.84
CA LEU A 690 -89.96 -15.11 40.14
C LEU A 690 -88.56 -15.66 40.49
N ALA A 691 -88.47 -16.66 41.37
CA ALA A 691 -87.21 -17.33 41.71
C ALA A 691 -86.57 -18.08 40.52
N LYS A 692 -87.38 -18.63 39.61
CA LYS A 692 -86.88 -19.20 38.34
C LYS A 692 -86.37 -18.12 37.39
N MET A 693 -87.02 -16.96 37.34
CA MET A 693 -86.59 -15.85 36.49
C MET A 693 -85.33 -15.17 37.06
N THR A 694 -85.18 -15.01 38.38
CA THR A 694 -83.94 -14.47 38.97
C THR A 694 -82.75 -15.40 38.75
N SER A 695 -82.90 -16.70 39.02
CA SER A 695 -81.82 -17.68 38.76
C SER A 695 -81.45 -17.81 37.28
N GLN A 696 -82.39 -17.58 36.35
CA GLN A 696 -82.09 -17.44 34.92
C GLN A 696 -81.36 -16.12 34.61
N LEU A 697 -81.76 -15.01 35.21
CA LEU A 697 -81.14 -13.69 35.02
C LEU A 697 -79.70 -13.68 35.60
N GLU A 698 -79.48 -14.34 36.74
CA GLU A 698 -78.17 -14.62 37.33
C GLU A 698 -77.31 -15.49 36.39
N LEU A 699 -77.84 -16.62 35.87
CA LEU A 699 -77.13 -17.42 34.86
C LEU A 699 -76.81 -16.64 33.58
N PHE A 700 -77.66 -15.71 33.16
CA PHE A 700 -77.38 -14.84 32.01
C PHE A 700 -76.38 -13.73 32.33
N SER A 701 -76.38 -13.16 33.55
CA SER A 701 -75.41 -12.14 33.95
C SER A 701 -74.03 -12.75 34.20
N GLU A 702 -73.92 -13.93 34.80
CA GLU A 702 -72.68 -14.70 34.87
C GLU A 702 -72.14 -15.04 33.47
N ARG A 703 -72.99 -15.52 32.56
CA ARG A 703 -72.59 -15.78 31.16
C ARG A 703 -72.15 -14.52 30.43
N TYR A 704 -72.80 -13.38 30.68
CA TYR A 704 -72.41 -12.08 30.11
C TYR A 704 -71.08 -11.59 30.67
N ASN A 705 -70.85 -11.75 31.98
CA ASN A 705 -69.59 -11.41 32.64
C ASN A 705 -68.44 -12.31 32.15
N MET A 706 -68.65 -13.62 32.05
CA MET A 706 -67.69 -14.56 31.45
C MET A 706 -67.42 -14.24 29.98
N LEU A 707 -68.42 -13.79 29.21
CA LEU A 707 -68.24 -13.35 27.83
C LEU A 707 -67.42 -12.05 27.75
N ASN A 708 -67.63 -11.10 28.68
CA ASN A 708 -66.85 -9.87 28.76
C ASN A 708 -65.40 -10.15 29.20
N GLU A 709 -65.18 -10.99 30.22
CA GLU A 709 -63.83 -11.43 30.63
C GLU A 709 -63.09 -12.10 29.45
N ASN A 710 -63.77 -12.96 28.68
CA ASN A 710 -63.21 -13.54 27.45
C ASN A 710 -62.94 -12.50 26.35
N ILE A 711 -63.82 -11.52 26.15
CA ILE A 711 -63.63 -10.43 25.19
C ILE A 711 -62.41 -9.56 25.58
N ASP A 712 -62.20 -9.31 26.87
CA ASP A 712 -61.06 -8.54 27.36
C ASP A 712 -59.75 -9.33 27.32
N ILE A 713 -59.79 -10.65 27.56
CA ILE A 713 -58.66 -11.55 27.28
C ILE A 713 -58.29 -11.50 25.78
N LEU A 714 -59.26 -11.61 24.87
CA LEU A 714 -59.03 -11.54 23.43
C LEU A 714 -58.53 -10.16 22.95
N LYS A 715 -58.92 -9.06 23.60
CA LYS A 715 -58.30 -7.73 23.38
C LYS A 715 -56.84 -7.73 23.81
N ASN A 716 -56.53 -8.22 25.01
CA ASN A 716 -55.17 -8.28 25.52
C ASN A 716 -54.28 -9.18 24.64
N GLU A 717 -54.79 -10.31 24.15
CA GLU A 717 -54.09 -11.16 23.18
C GLU A 717 -53.85 -10.44 21.84
N ARG A 718 -54.87 -9.76 21.29
CA ARG A 718 -54.74 -8.94 20.08
C ARG A 718 -53.67 -7.86 20.24
N ASP A 719 -53.66 -7.15 21.36
CA ASP A 719 -52.73 -6.05 21.61
C ASP A 719 -51.30 -6.57 21.88
N ASN A 720 -51.15 -7.71 22.59
CA ASN A 720 -49.87 -8.41 22.71
C ASN A 720 -49.33 -8.90 21.36
N VAL A 721 -50.19 -9.44 20.48
CA VAL A 721 -49.83 -9.84 19.11
C VAL A 721 -49.45 -8.61 18.28
N SER A 722 -50.16 -7.49 18.43
CA SER A 722 -49.84 -6.23 17.76
C SER A 722 -48.48 -5.68 18.20
N LEU A 723 -48.19 -5.71 19.51
CA LEU A 723 -46.93 -5.24 20.08
C LEU A 723 -45.76 -6.15 19.69
N ARG A 724 -45.96 -7.47 19.66
CA ARG A 724 -44.97 -8.43 19.12
C ARG A 724 -44.74 -8.24 17.61
N ASN A 725 -45.77 -7.89 16.85
CA ASN A 725 -45.64 -7.59 15.42
C ASN A 725 -44.86 -6.28 15.20
N GLN A 726 -45.10 -5.23 16.01
CA GLN A 726 -44.30 -4.01 16.00
C GLN A 726 -42.83 -4.30 16.36
N GLN A 727 -42.56 -5.04 17.44
CA GLN A 727 -41.20 -5.45 17.80
C GLN A 727 -40.52 -6.22 16.66
N MET A 728 -41.24 -7.10 15.98
CA MET A 728 -40.70 -7.85 14.84
C MET A 728 -40.40 -6.93 13.65
N GLN A 729 -41.27 -5.95 13.35
CA GLN A 729 -41.01 -4.91 12.34
C GLN A 729 -39.80 -4.05 12.71
N GLU A 730 -39.61 -3.68 13.97
CA GLU A 730 -38.42 -2.98 14.45
C GLU A 730 -37.15 -3.84 14.32
N THR A 731 -37.21 -5.15 14.57
CA THR A 731 -36.07 -6.04 14.30
C THR A 731 -35.77 -6.22 12.81
N VAL A 732 -36.79 -6.24 11.95
CA VAL A 732 -36.61 -6.28 10.49
C VAL A 732 -35.97 -4.97 10.01
N ALA A 733 -36.47 -3.81 10.43
CA ALA A 733 -35.86 -2.51 10.10
C ALA A 733 -34.40 -2.40 10.60
N LYS A 734 -34.09 -2.94 11.79
CA LYS A 734 -32.71 -3.04 12.30
C LYS A 734 -31.84 -4.02 11.49
N GLN A 735 -32.41 -5.05 10.86
CA GLN A 735 -31.71 -5.94 9.93
C GLN A 735 -31.52 -5.28 8.55
N ASP A 736 -32.53 -4.59 8.03
CA ASP A 736 -32.45 -3.84 6.76
C ASP A 736 -31.37 -2.76 6.83
N LEU A 737 -31.29 -1.99 7.93
CA LEU A 737 -30.22 -1.00 8.15
C LEU A 737 -28.82 -1.64 8.17
N ARG A 738 -28.68 -2.85 8.75
CA ARG A 738 -27.41 -3.60 8.69
C ARG A 738 -27.10 -4.08 7.27
N LEU A 739 -28.10 -4.52 6.52
CA LEU A 739 -27.93 -4.89 5.10
C LEU A 739 -27.56 -3.68 4.23
N PHE A 740 -28.10 -2.49 4.51
CA PHE A 740 -27.68 -1.26 3.86
C PHE A 740 -26.21 -0.95 4.14
N HIS A 741 -25.78 -0.87 5.41
CA HIS A 741 -24.37 -0.61 5.74
C HIS A 741 -23.42 -1.67 5.18
N LEU A 742 -23.77 -2.96 5.25
CA LEU A 742 -22.94 -4.03 4.69
C LEU A 742 -22.92 -3.97 3.14
N SER A 743 -23.95 -3.39 2.50
CA SER A 743 -23.92 -3.07 1.07
C SER A 743 -23.06 -1.85 0.74
N GLU A 744 -23.01 -0.84 1.61
CA GLU A 744 -22.13 0.33 1.51
C GLU A 744 -20.66 -0.09 1.66
N GLU A 745 -20.32 -0.88 2.68
CA GLU A 745 -19.00 -1.51 2.85
C GLU A 745 -18.59 -2.32 1.62
N VAL A 746 -19.51 -3.10 1.04
CA VAL A 746 -19.26 -3.86 -0.20
C VAL A 746 -19.07 -2.94 -1.42
N ILE A 747 -19.65 -1.74 -1.44
CA ILE A 747 -19.43 -0.73 -2.49
C ILE A 747 -18.06 -0.04 -2.29
N GLU A 748 -17.66 0.27 -1.06
CA GLU A 748 -16.34 0.83 -0.73
C GLU A 748 -15.20 -0.16 -0.98
N LEU A 749 -15.39 -1.44 -0.62
CA LEU A 749 -14.46 -2.51 -0.98
C LEU A 749 -14.39 -2.71 -2.50
N LYS A 750 -15.48 -2.53 -3.24
CA LYS A 750 -15.46 -2.54 -4.72
C LYS A 750 -14.77 -1.32 -5.31
N SER A 751 -14.93 -0.12 -4.73
CA SER A 751 -14.29 1.09 -5.23
C SER A 751 -12.78 1.06 -4.99
N THR A 752 -12.34 0.68 -3.79
CA THR A 752 -10.92 0.46 -3.47
C THR A 752 -10.28 -0.64 -4.31
N ILE A 753 -10.94 -1.79 -4.51
CA ILE A 753 -10.49 -2.83 -5.45
C ILE A 753 -10.39 -2.30 -6.90
N ASN A 754 -11.28 -1.42 -7.33
CA ASN A 754 -11.22 -0.82 -8.67
C ASN A 754 -10.08 0.20 -8.78
N ASN A 755 -9.84 1.02 -7.74
CA ASN A 755 -8.70 1.94 -7.68
C ASN A 755 -7.37 1.16 -7.77
N LEU A 756 -7.18 0.14 -6.93
CA LEU A 756 -6.02 -0.75 -6.96
C LEU A 756 -5.84 -1.46 -8.31
N LYS A 757 -6.94 -1.82 -9.00
CA LYS A 757 -6.89 -2.34 -10.38
C LYS A 757 -6.42 -1.27 -11.37
N THR A 758 -6.90 -0.03 -11.27
CA THR A 758 -6.45 1.06 -12.16
C THR A 758 -4.99 1.42 -11.92
N GLU A 759 -4.53 1.46 -10.68
CA GLU A 759 -3.12 1.62 -10.31
C GLU A 759 -2.28 0.46 -10.86
N ALA A 760 -2.74 -0.78 -10.71
CA ALA A 760 -2.07 -1.95 -11.26
C ALA A 760 -2.05 -1.98 -12.81
N THR A 761 -2.99 -1.32 -13.50
CA THR A 761 -2.89 -1.10 -14.96
C THR A 761 -1.95 0.05 -15.31
N ASN A 762 -1.93 1.13 -14.53
CA ASN A 762 -1.03 2.27 -14.74
C ASN A 762 0.44 1.84 -14.55
N LEU A 763 0.75 1.13 -13.46
CA LEU A 763 2.08 0.57 -13.19
C LEU A 763 2.52 -0.46 -14.24
N LYS A 764 1.59 -1.17 -14.89
CA LYS A 764 1.90 -2.03 -16.05
C LYS A 764 2.25 -1.20 -17.28
N ALA A 765 1.45 -0.18 -17.60
CA ALA A 765 1.72 0.73 -18.71
C ALA A 765 3.04 1.49 -18.53
N GLU A 766 3.34 1.98 -17.32
CA GLU A 766 4.63 2.57 -16.98
C GLU A 766 5.78 1.57 -17.15
N LYS A 767 5.63 0.32 -16.68
CA LYS A 767 6.64 -0.73 -16.85
C LYS A 767 6.88 -1.09 -18.32
N GLU A 768 5.85 -1.01 -19.16
CA GLU A 768 5.97 -1.17 -20.61
C GLU A 768 6.65 0.05 -21.26
N LEU A 769 6.33 1.27 -20.83
CA LEU A 769 7.02 2.49 -21.26
C LEU A 769 8.51 2.46 -20.88
N TRP A 770 8.85 2.06 -19.65
CA TRP A 770 10.24 1.91 -19.20
C TRP A 770 11.00 0.87 -20.03
N LYS A 771 10.40 -0.30 -20.32
CA LYS A 771 10.98 -1.28 -21.25
C LYS A 771 11.14 -0.75 -22.68
N ASN A 772 10.20 0.07 -23.16
CA ASN A 772 10.29 0.71 -24.47
C ASN A 772 11.37 1.81 -24.52
N ILE A 773 11.72 2.43 -23.38
CA ILE A 773 12.85 3.35 -23.25
C ILE A 773 14.16 2.57 -23.15
N GLU A 774 14.22 1.54 -22.30
CA GLU A 774 15.36 0.63 -22.12
C GLU A 774 15.80 0.00 -23.46
N THR A 775 14.86 -0.59 -24.20
CA THR A 775 15.15 -1.20 -25.52
C THR A 775 15.61 -0.18 -26.57
N ARG A 776 15.10 1.07 -26.54
CA ARG A 776 15.63 2.15 -27.39
C ARG A 776 17.06 2.51 -27.02
N LEU A 777 17.34 2.71 -25.72
CA LEU A 777 18.68 3.02 -25.23
C LEU A 777 19.68 1.88 -25.50
N ILE A 778 19.25 0.62 -25.46
CA ILE A 778 20.07 -0.53 -25.89
C ILE A 778 20.36 -0.44 -27.38
N ASN A 779 19.34 -0.27 -28.24
CA ASN A 779 19.53 -0.14 -29.70
C ASN A 779 20.41 1.06 -30.07
N ASP A 780 20.28 2.20 -29.38
CA ASP A 780 21.08 3.39 -29.62
C ASP A 780 22.54 3.19 -29.16
N ASN A 781 22.78 2.46 -28.06
CA ASN A 781 24.13 2.03 -27.69
C ASN A 781 24.71 1.04 -28.71
N GLU A 782 23.94 0.07 -29.19
CA GLU A 782 24.39 -0.85 -30.24
C GLU A 782 24.78 -0.08 -31.51
N ASN A 783 23.92 0.84 -31.98
CA ASN A 783 24.22 1.74 -33.10
C ASN A 783 25.52 2.54 -32.87
N LEU A 784 25.69 3.16 -31.70
CA LEU A 784 26.91 3.90 -31.36
C LEU A 784 28.15 3.00 -31.29
N THR A 785 28.04 1.74 -30.85
CA THR A 785 29.17 0.79 -30.93
C THR A 785 29.49 0.37 -32.36
N ILE A 786 28.47 0.22 -33.23
CA ILE A 786 28.65 -0.08 -34.66
C ILE A 786 29.34 1.11 -35.36
N GLU A 787 28.91 2.34 -35.08
CA GLU A 787 29.55 3.55 -35.62
C GLU A 787 30.98 3.72 -35.09
N LYS A 788 31.21 3.55 -33.78
CA LYS A 788 32.55 3.55 -33.19
C LYS A 788 33.46 2.49 -33.84
N ASN A 789 32.95 1.28 -34.06
CA ASN A 789 33.70 0.21 -34.73
C ASN A 789 33.95 0.51 -36.22
N ARG A 790 33.03 1.20 -36.90
CA ARG A 790 33.21 1.69 -38.28
C ARG A 790 34.26 2.80 -38.37
N LEU A 791 34.23 3.75 -37.43
CA LEU A 791 35.22 4.83 -37.33
C LEU A 791 36.60 4.30 -36.95
N ASN A 792 36.69 3.33 -36.03
CA ASN A 792 37.94 2.65 -35.69
C ASN A 792 38.53 1.89 -36.88
N LYS A 793 37.70 1.23 -37.71
CA LYS A 793 38.15 0.62 -38.97
C LYS A 793 38.68 1.68 -39.93
N LEU A 794 37.91 2.74 -40.19
CA LEU A 794 38.34 3.84 -41.05
C LEU A 794 39.64 4.52 -40.56
N LEU A 795 39.83 4.64 -39.24
CA LEU A 795 41.07 5.13 -38.64
C LEU A 795 42.24 4.18 -38.90
N SER A 796 42.04 2.87 -38.74
CA SER A 796 43.03 1.84 -39.05
C SER A 796 43.37 1.81 -40.56
N ASP A 797 42.37 1.97 -41.42
CA ASP A 797 42.54 2.02 -42.87
C ASP A 797 43.32 3.28 -43.28
N LEU A 798 42.99 4.44 -42.69
CA LEU A 798 43.72 5.69 -42.88
C LEU A 798 45.16 5.61 -42.34
N GLN A 799 45.38 4.99 -41.19
CA GLN A 799 46.73 4.74 -40.66
C GLN A 799 47.52 3.80 -41.58
N SER A 800 46.89 2.76 -42.13
CA SER A 800 47.51 1.86 -43.12
C SER A 800 47.89 2.62 -44.40
N ILE A 801 46.98 3.45 -44.93
CA ILE A 801 47.24 4.31 -46.10
C ILE A 801 48.34 5.34 -45.83
N LEU A 802 48.39 5.93 -44.64
CA LEU A 802 49.47 6.85 -44.24
C LEU A 802 50.82 6.13 -44.13
N ASN A 803 50.87 4.96 -43.48
CA ASN A 803 52.09 4.15 -43.37
C ASN A 803 52.60 3.69 -44.75
N GLU A 804 51.70 3.31 -45.66
CA GLU A 804 52.06 2.91 -47.02
C GLU A 804 52.45 4.13 -47.89
N LYS A 805 51.82 5.29 -47.69
CA LYS A 805 52.27 6.55 -48.29
C LYS A 805 53.67 6.94 -47.79
N GLU A 806 53.96 6.80 -46.50
CA GLU A 806 55.28 7.07 -45.93
C GLU A 806 56.34 6.08 -46.45
N ARG A 807 55.97 4.81 -46.69
CA ARG A 807 56.82 3.85 -47.42
C ARG A 807 57.09 4.29 -48.86
N ILE A 808 56.06 4.69 -49.60
CA ILE A 808 56.23 5.16 -51.00
C ILE A 808 57.03 6.46 -51.04
N GLU A 809 56.86 7.38 -50.08
CA GLU A 809 57.68 8.58 -49.96
C GLU A 809 59.13 8.26 -49.56
N THR A 810 59.37 7.35 -48.63
CA THR A 810 60.74 6.97 -48.23
C THR A 810 61.45 6.17 -49.32
N GLU A 811 60.75 5.28 -50.05
CA GLU A 811 61.28 4.60 -51.23
C GLU A 811 61.56 5.57 -52.38
N SER A 812 60.65 6.50 -52.69
CA SER A 812 60.89 7.47 -53.77
C SER A 812 62.00 8.46 -53.42
N ARG A 813 62.07 8.95 -52.17
CA ARG A 813 63.25 9.70 -51.67
C ARG A 813 64.52 8.87 -51.80
N ARG A 814 64.50 7.59 -51.40
CA ARG A 814 65.65 6.69 -51.51
C ARG A 814 66.11 6.51 -52.97
N ARG A 815 65.20 6.26 -53.90
CA ARG A 815 65.49 6.13 -55.34
C ARG A 815 66.07 7.43 -55.90
N LEU A 816 65.55 8.60 -55.47
CA LEU A 816 66.09 9.91 -55.85
C LEU A 816 67.48 10.17 -55.25
N THR A 817 67.76 9.75 -54.01
CA THR A 817 69.12 9.84 -53.43
C THR A 817 70.09 8.87 -54.10
N GLU A 818 69.66 7.65 -54.46
CA GLU A 818 70.48 6.70 -55.21
C GLU A 818 70.79 7.22 -56.63
N GLN A 819 69.83 7.90 -57.28
CA GLN A 819 70.05 8.59 -58.55
C GLN A 819 70.99 9.81 -58.42
N ASN A 820 70.80 10.65 -57.40
CA ASN A 820 71.70 11.77 -57.13
C ASN A 820 73.12 11.30 -56.83
N GLU A 821 73.29 10.24 -56.03
CA GLU A 821 74.59 9.62 -55.80
C GLU A 821 75.24 9.09 -57.08
N LEU A 822 74.47 8.51 -58.01
CA LEU A 822 74.99 8.06 -59.31
C LEU A 822 75.44 9.26 -60.16
N ILE A 823 74.61 10.30 -60.26
CA ILE A 823 74.94 11.54 -60.99
C ILE A 823 76.16 12.23 -60.36
N GLU A 824 76.29 12.26 -59.03
CA GLU A 824 77.47 12.78 -58.35
C GLU A 824 78.72 11.93 -58.62
N LYS A 825 78.60 10.60 -58.66
CA LYS A 825 79.72 9.69 -59.01
C LYS A 825 80.14 9.88 -60.47
N GLU A 826 79.20 10.02 -61.40
CA GLU A 826 79.47 10.33 -62.81
C GLU A 826 80.11 11.72 -62.98
N LEU A 827 79.60 12.74 -62.27
CA LEU A 827 80.14 14.10 -62.28
C LEU A 827 81.54 14.16 -61.65
N GLN A 828 81.80 13.39 -60.59
CA GLN A 828 83.14 13.21 -60.03
C GLN A 828 84.08 12.50 -61.02
N GLN A 829 83.62 11.46 -61.72
CA GLN A 829 84.42 10.80 -62.77
C GLN A 829 84.70 11.74 -63.95
N ALA A 830 83.72 12.51 -64.41
CA ALA A 830 83.89 13.51 -65.46
C ALA A 830 84.86 14.63 -65.03
N ARG A 831 84.79 15.09 -63.77
CA ARG A 831 85.77 16.02 -63.20
C ARG A 831 87.18 15.42 -63.14
N ARG A 832 87.33 14.15 -62.76
CA ARG A 832 88.64 13.46 -62.78
C ARG A 832 89.21 13.38 -64.19
N LYS A 833 88.42 12.92 -65.17
CA LYS A 833 88.80 12.90 -66.58
C LYS A 833 89.19 14.29 -67.10
N ALA A 834 88.43 15.33 -66.78
CA ALA A 834 88.77 16.70 -67.17
C ALA A 834 90.04 17.25 -66.47
N ILE A 835 90.37 16.77 -65.27
CA ILE A 835 91.65 17.07 -64.61
C ILE A 835 92.79 16.29 -65.26
N GLU A 836 92.59 15.01 -65.58
CA GLU A 836 93.54 14.15 -66.29
C GLU A 836 93.86 14.70 -67.69
N GLU A 837 92.84 15.08 -68.49
CA GLU A 837 92.99 15.75 -69.79
C GLU A 837 93.70 17.11 -69.66
N ASN A 838 93.40 17.90 -68.62
CA ASN A 838 94.07 19.18 -68.37
C ASN A 838 95.53 18.98 -67.95
N GLU A 839 95.83 17.93 -67.18
CA GLU A 839 97.20 17.52 -66.89
C GLU A 839 97.94 17.00 -68.13
N GLU A 840 97.30 16.21 -69.00
CA GLU A 840 97.89 15.76 -70.26
C GLU A 840 98.12 16.93 -71.22
N TYR A 841 97.17 17.87 -71.30
CA TYR A 841 97.34 19.13 -72.03
C TYR A 841 98.52 19.94 -71.48
N LYS A 842 98.65 20.11 -70.16
CA LYS A 842 99.83 20.74 -69.53
C LYS A 842 101.12 19.97 -69.85
N LYS A 843 101.13 18.64 -69.74
CA LYS A 843 102.30 17.79 -70.08
C LYS A 843 102.66 17.94 -71.57
N LEU A 844 101.69 18.14 -72.46
CA LEU A 844 101.88 18.39 -73.89
C LEU A 844 102.38 19.82 -74.17
N VAL A 845 101.86 20.83 -73.47
CA VAL A 845 102.37 22.22 -73.53
C VAL A 845 103.82 22.27 -73.06
N MET A 846 104.16 21.69 -71.90
CA MET A 846 105.55 21.63 -71.40
C MET A 846 106.49 20.89 -72.38
N ARG A 847 106.01 19.83 -73.07
CA ARG A 847 106.76 19.19 -74.17
C ARG A 847 106.97 20.14 -75.35
N LYS A 848 105.94 20.89 -75.76
CA LYS A 848 106.03 21.85 -76.87
C LYS A 848 106.91 23.06 -76.54
N GLU A 849 106.92 23.52 -75.29
CA GLU A 849 107.86 24.53 -74.79
C GLU A 849 109.30 23.98 -74.78
N HIS A 850 109.51 22.72 -74.40
CA HIS A 850 110.84 22.08 -74.46
C HIS A 850 111.34 21.89 -75.90
N GLU A 851 110.47 21.41 -76.81
CA GLU A 851 110.74 21.37 -78.25
C GLU A 851 111.07 22.78 -78.80
N PHE A 852 110.31 23.81 -78.41
CA PHE A 852 110.54 25.18 -78.83
C PHE A 852 111.89 25.72 -78.33
N LEU A 853 112.26 25.46 -77.08
CA LEU A 853 113.58 25.82 -76.52
C LEU A 853 114.72 25.06 -77.23
N GLU A 854 114.51 23.80 -77.59
CA GLU A 854 115.45 23.06 -78.45
C GLU A 854 115.58 23.70 -79.85
N TYR A 855 114.47 24.08 -80.49
CA TYR A 855 114.51 24.76 -81.79
C TYR A 855 115.15 26.14 -81.70
N GLN A 856 114.88 26.91 -80.64
CA GLN A 856 115.51 28.21 -80.41
C GLN A 856 117.01 28.09 -80.11
N SER A 857 117.42 27.05 -79.38
CA SER A 857 118.84 26.68 -79.20
C SER A 857 119.50 26.30 -80.54
N LYS A 858 118.82 25.48 -81.37
CA LYS A 858 119.31 25.12 -82.73
C LYS A 858 119.41 26.35 -83.64
N ILE A 859 118.46 27.29 -83.57
CA ILE A 859 118.51 28.57 -84.27
C ILE A 859 119.71 29.40 -83.79
N ASN A 860 119.88 29.59 -82.49
CA ASN A 860 121.02 30.35 -81.95
C ASN A 860 122.36 29.74 -82.38
N ASN A 861 122.48 28.40 -82.35
CA ASN A 861 123.66 27.66 -82.82
C ASN A 861 123.86 27.67 -84.35
N LEU A 862 122.84 28.05 -85.14
CA LEU A 862 122.96 28.33 -86.56
C LEU A 862 123.32 29.81 -86.79
N THR A 863 122.82 30.73 -85.97
CA THR A 863 123.18 32.15 -86.01
C THR A 863 124.64 32.37 -85.66
N THR A 864 125.18 31.70 -84.62
CA THR A 864 126.61 31.78 -84.28
C THR A 864 127.49 31.25 -85.42
N LYS A 865 127.16 30.08 -85.97
CA LYS A 865 127.82 29.52 -87.16
C LYS A 865 127.71 30.43 -88.37
N TYR A 866 126.58 31.10 -88.56
CA TYR A 866 126.41 32.07 -89.63
C TYR A 866 127.37 33.26 -89.47
N SER A 867 127.46 33.85 -88.27
CA SER A 867 128.46 34.90 -87.99
C SER A 867 129.90 34.40 -88.17
N GLU A 868 130.25 33.20 -87.69
CA GLU A 868 131.56 32.59 -87.91
C GLU A 868 131.86 32.44 -89.41
N THR A 869 130.91 31.95 -90.21
CA THR A 869 131.08 31.85 -91.67
C THR A 869 131.15 33.21 -92.36
N HIS A 870 130.50 34.25 -91.81
CA HIS A 870 130.52 35.60 -92.37
C HIS A 870 131.86 36.30 -92.10
N GLU A 871 132.42 36.17 -90.89
CA GLU A 871 133.78 36.62 -90.57
C GLU A 871 134.82 35.91 -91.45
N ASN A 872 134.71 34.58 -91.61
CA ASN A 872 135.57 33.82 -92.51
C ASN A 872 135.41 34.24 -93.99
N LEU A 873 134.23 34.67 -94.43
CA LEU A 873 133.99 35.18 -95.78
C LEU A 873 134.65 36.55 -95.99
N ILE A 874 134.64 37.43 -95.00
CA ILE A 874 135.37 38.72 -95.04
C ILE A 874 136.90 38.48 -95.13
N ILE A 875 137.42 37.48 -94.41
CA ILE A 875 138.82 37.04 -94.51
C ILE A 875 139.12 36.44 -95.91
N ALA A 876 138.17 35.71 -96.50
CA ALA A 876 138.30 35.19 -97.86
C ALA A 876 138.28 36.30 -98.93
N GLN A 877 137.41 37.32 -98.80
CA GLN A 877 137.37 38.44 -99.74
C GLN A 877 138.63 39.31 -99.68
N THR A 878 139.14 39.60 -98.49
CA THR A 878 140.39 40.37 -98.32
C THR A 878 141.62 39.60 -98.84
N THR A 879 141.65 38.28 -98.73
CA THR A 879 142.71 37.46 -99.35
C THR A 879 142.55 37.31 -100.87
N GLN A 880 141.32 37.28 -101.40
CA GLN A 880 141.05 37.29 -102.85
C GLN A 880 141.52 38.59 -103.52
N GLN A 881 141.25 39.76 -102.91
CA GLN A 881 141.74 41.05 -103.41
C GLN A 881 143.28 41.10 -103.47
N ASN A 882 143.96 40.53 -102.47
CA ASN A 882 145.42 40.41 -102.41
C ASN A 882 146.03 39.37 -103.39
N LEU A 883 145.18 38.61 -104.10
CA LEU A 883 145.59 37.70 -105.17
C LEU A 883 145.32 38.27 -106.56
N GLN A 884 144.22 39.01 -106.76
CA GLN A 884 143.95 39.67 -108.04
C GLN A 884 145.05 40.68 -108.41
N SER A 885 145.53 41.48 -107.44
CA SER A 885 146.66 42.40 -107.65
C SER A 885 147.94 41.72 -108.17
N LYS A 886 148.19 40.46 -107.81
CA LYS A 886 149.34 39.68 -108.28
C LYS A 886 149.13 39.01 -109.65
N VAL A 887 147.88 38.79 -110.06
CA VAL A 887 147.56 38.27 -111.40
C VAL A 887 147.78 39.35 -112.45
N ASP A 888 147.40 40.59 -112.15
CA ASP A 888 147.59 41.73 -113.04
C ASP A 888 149.08 42.00 -113.32
N GLU A 889 149.94 41.96 -112.30
CA GLU A 889 151.41 42.07 -112.44
C GLU A 889 152.01 41.04 -113.41
N LEU A 890 151.59 39.77 -113.30
CA LEU A 890 152.09 38.68 -114.15
C LEU A 890 151.59 38.77 -115.60
N SER A 891 150.39 39.33 -115.81
CA SER A 891 149.77 39.47 -117.15
C SER A 891 150.56 40.40 -118.09
N ILE A 892 151.30 41.36 -117.52
CA ILE A 892 152.06 42.38 -118.26
C ILE A 892 153.38 41.81 -118.80
N LEU A 893 154.05 40.96 -118.03
CA LEU A 893 155.34 40.37 -118.41
C LEU A 893 155.22 39.47 -119.66
N LEU A 894 154.16 38.67 -119.75
CA LEU A 894 154.04 37.61 -120.76
C LEU A 894 153.93 38.17 -122.19
N LYS A 895 153.26 39.30 -122.38
CA LYS A 895 153.10 39.95 -123.71
C LYS A 895 154.41 40.49 -124.28
N SER A 896 155.43 40.74 -123.44
CA SER A 896 156.68 41.41 -123.86
C SER A 896 157.65 40.53 -124.67
N THR A 897 157.40 39.22 -124.76
CA THR A 897 158.36 38.24 -125.32
C THR A 897 157.96 37.70 -126.69
N GLU A 898 156.70 37.84 -127.12
CA GLU A 898 156.18 37.18 -128.32
C GLU A 898 156.53 37.91 -129.64
N GLU A 899 156.75 39.23 -129.61
CA GLU A 899 156.85 40.04 -130.85
C GLU A 899 158.21 39.96 -131.58
N LYS A 900 159.23 39.30 -131.02
CA LYS A 900 160.63 39.36 -131.52
C LYS A 900 161.04 38.31 -132.57
N LEU A 901 160.12 37.49 -133.11
CA LEU A 901 160.51 36.25 -133.83
C LEU A 901 160.00 36.05 -135.27
N LEU A 902 159.29 37.00 -135.90
CA LEU A 902 158.74 36.79 -137.27
C LEU A 902 158.94 37.98 -138.24
N VAL A 903 160.15 38.08 -138.80
CA VAL A 903 160.48 38.99 -139.93
C VAL A 903 160.91 38.23 -141.22
N TYR A 904 161.24 36.94 -141.14
CA TYR A 904 161.68 36.15 -142.30
C TYR A 904 160.97 34.80 -142.47
N GLN A 905 159.72 34.84 -142.96
CA GLN A 905 159.34 34.28 -144.27
C GLN A 905 157.85 34.52 -144.54
N LYS A 906 157.54 35.02 -145.75
CA LYS A 906 156.18 35.33 -146.20
C LYS A 906 156.11 35.27 -147.72
N ASP A 907 155.21 34.43 -148.25
CA ASP A 907 154.39 34.65 -149.45
C ASP A 907 153.97 33.33 -150.13
N ALA A 908 152.68 32.99 -149.99
CA ALA A 908 151.96 31.98 -150.77
C ALA A 908 150.42 32.25 -150.72
N PHE A 909 150.02 33.43 -151.23
CA PHE A 909 148.64 33.83 -151.55
C PHE A 909 147.88 32.76 -152.39
N LYS A 910 146.54 32.67 -152.49
CA LYS A 910 145.33 33.42 -152.00
C LYS A 910 144.20 32.35 -151.79
N THR A 911 143.02 32.51 -151.18
CA THR A 911 142.09 33.60 -150.73
C THR A 911 141.13 32.96 -149.67
N SER A 912 140.12 33.57 -149.03
CA SER A 912 139.49 34.91 -148.98
C SER A 912 138.79 35.01 -147.60
N GLU A 913 139.14 35.94 -146.71
CA GLU A 913 138.78 37.39 -146.69
C GLU A 913 137.36 37.63 -146.11
N ASP A 914 137.11 38.56 -145.19
CA ASP A 914 138.00 39.38 -144.31
C ASP A 914 137.24 39.58 -142.95
N THR A 915 137.33 40.56 -142.03
CA THR A 915 137.81 41.96 -141.93
C THR A 915 138.25 42.29 -140.47
N SER A 916 139.01 43.35 -140.15
CA SER A 916 140.01 44.14 -140.89
C SER A 916 140.69 45.15 -139.93
N CYS A 917 142.01 45.39 -140.07
CA CYS A 917 142.77 46.56 -139.54
C CYS A 917 142.91 46.73 -138.00
N SER A 918 144.04 47.26 -137.47
CA SER A 918 145.39 47.47 -138.02
C SER A 918 146.44 47.46 -136.90
N LYS A 919 147.71 47.20 -137.26
CA LYS A 919 148.89 47.51 -136.43
C LYS A 919 149.40 48.92 -136.74
N GLU A 920 150.25 49.50 -135.87
CA GLU A 920 151.71 49.66 -136.09
C GLU A 920 152.43 50.33 -134.90
N GLN A 921 153.74 50.05 -134.78
CA GLN A 921 154.81 50.75 -134.00
C GLN A 921 154.54 50.96 -132.48
N GLU A 922 155.27 50.28 -131.59
CA GLU A 922 156.66 50.53 -131.16
C GLU A 922 156.92 51.94 -130.58
N LEU A 923 157.26 51.98 -129.28
CA LEU A 923 158.00 53.04 -128.55
C LEU A 923 157.27 54.41 -128.49
N GLU A 924 157.17 55.09 -127.35
CA GLU A 924 158.13 55.28 -126.26
C GLU A 924 157.57 54.75 -124.92
N ILE A 925 158.38 54.16 -124.03
CA ILE A 925 159.41 54.79 -123.19
C ILE A 925 158.81 55.89 -122.28
N GLU A 926 159.12 55.77 -120.99
CA GLU A 926 159.04 56.78 -119.91
C GLU A 926 158.10 57.98 -120.13
N ILE A 927 157.15 58.21 -119.22
CA ILE A 927 157.52 59.07 -118.09
C ILE A 927 156.73 58.75 -116.81
N THR A 928 157.50 58.60 -115.72
CA THR A 928 157.10 58.61 -114.29
C THR A 928 156.06 57.56 -113.85
N ASN A 929 156.39 56.54 -113.06
CA ASN A 929 156.95 56.57 -111.68
C ASN A 929 156.19 57.50 -110.71
N LEU A 930 156.05 57.05 -109.46
CA LEU A 930 155.49 57.81 -108.32
C LEU A 930 153.94 57.97 -108.39
N ARG A 931 153.20 57.91 -107.27
CA ARG A 931 153.62 57.86 -105.85
C ARG A 931 152.54 57.24 -104.95
N TYR A 932 152.99 56.35 -104.06
CA TYR A 932 152.75 56.36 -102.60
C TYR A 932 151.32 56.09 -102.04
N LYS A 933 151.21 55.29 -100.96
CA LYS A 933 151.07 55.68 -99.53
C LYS A 933 149.84 56.55 -99.22
N SER A 934 149.07 56.32 -98.15
CA SER A 934 149.27 55.42 -96.99
C SER A 934 147.97 55.15 -96.22
N LEU A 935 148.00 54.07 -95.43
CA LEU A 935 146.87 53.35 -94.81
C LEU A 935 146.02 52.61 -95.85
#